data_AF-A0A2A4V405-F1
#
_entry.id   AF-A0A2A4V405-F1
#
_cell.length_a   1.000
_cell.length_b   1.000
_cell.length_c   1.000
_cell.angle_alpha   90.00
_cell.angle_beta   90.00
_cell.angle_gamma   90.00
#
_symmetry.space_group_name_H-M   'P 1'
#
loop_
_entity.id
_entity.type
_entity.pdbx_description
1 polymer ?
#
loop_
_entity_poly.entity_id
_entity_poly.type
_entity_poly.pdbx_seq_one_letter_code
_entity_poly.pdbx_strand_id
1 'polypeptide(L)'
;MIRVQLNQAIDQTGYRIPNATAFFHLSGNPTIPVNVYYDDAADMNAGAELTANGGGQFLPVFLKTSKVGVFIKSPQGEVLYTGDPITTQAQIKGGILTVLAGGVVEEASVENDAKLSTLIEYCRENDLMLDGEGKTINLSTPLPTFTADSGTYAMRNIKIVCLTGDANVSAIKIQPTYPPVITSITVDAHGGDNSFTVADASGLSANQRIMIISNETMYAVNSEAYCKVTHHCNIKRIDGNVVTIFGVLPFHFLASTAPKILTGEKAISIDWDNISIKRGGVGHICAEIFNANIECFNVHVADAWQLGAGLEECTFSVGVNLTFKDILFSYPVAFFGCDEPKVDTLNGDGCRHMYTFSRGSGFDAGGGDIWRTMGQGGYIRGGVGTRLTNSIGDSHPGHWGGQVSNLSGQLNTDTSDYPDTGEVGQLTDGITTESSGPWVFENITINGAHAPFSVQFYGDPPGVLNSTSISINRLSSVGLGSGAAAISIENRATVERSHLFVNVGCVDASAGGLVSATSNISGNPGGSIDINVTNLKGKARGAFGVYAEAVGYAAYPKIGKVRINIQNADIDCVSSNGNHMAICGYGASYTNHNAGETGCEINIGTGRIERSHATTTGLVTIRAYDTGVTIGPEVEIISGTGVGATSQLDGTGFVKRLSSISI
;
A
#
# COMPACT_ATOMS: atom_id res chain seq x y z
N MET A 1 -32.84 -53.47 21.01
CA MET A 1 -32.53 -54.58 20.09
C MET A 1 -32.07 -55.78 20.92
N ILE A 2 -32.47 -57.01 20.58
CA ILE A 2 -32.02 -58.24 21.26
C ILE A 2 -31.24 -59.08 20.24
N ARG A 3 -30.02 -59.50 20.60
CA ARG A 3 -29.20 -60.43 19.79
C ARG A 3 -29.44 -61.85 20.28
N VAL A 4 -29.80 -62.75 19.37
CA VAL A 4 -29.96 -64.18 19.65
C VAL A 4 -29.07 -64.96 18.69
N GLN A 5 -28.28 -65.88 19.25
CA GLN A 5 -27.47 -66.80 18.46
C GLN A 5 -28.28 -68.06 18.19
N LEU A 6 -28.52 -68.35 16.91
CA LEU A 6 -29.22 -69.56 16.48
C LEU A 6 -28.17 -70.63 16.21
N ASN A 7 -28.06 -71.58 17.13
CA ASN A 7 -27.20 -72.74 16.96
C ASN A 7 -27.94 -73.78 16.10
N GLN A 8 -27.26 -74.27 15.06
CA GLN A 8 -27.67 -75.30 14.10
C GLN A 8 -29.06 -75.94 14.34
N ALA A 9 -30.04 -75.54 13.53
CA ALA A 9 -31.29 -76.28 13.39
C ALA A 9 -31.26 -77.09 12.08
N ILE A 10 -31.79 -78.31 12.13
CA ILE A 10 -32.07 -79.13 10.96
C ILE A 10 -33.56 -78.98 10.69
N ASP A 11 -33.93 -78.56 9.48
CA ASP A 11 -35.33 -78.45 9.12
C ASP A 11 -35.96 -79.85 8.86
N GLN A 12 -37.28 -79.89 8.63
CA GLN A 12 -38.01 -81.14 8.42
C GLN A 12 -37.64 -81.87 7.11
N THR A 13 -36.80 -81.27 6.25
CA THR A 13 -36.30 -81.83 4.99
C THR A 13 -34.85 -82.35 5.09
N GLY A 14 -34.20 -82.16 6.25
CA GLY A 14 -32.82 -82.59 6.51
C GLY A 14 -31.75 -81.55 6.19
N TYR A 15 -32.14 -80.31 5.89
CA TYR A 15 -31.20 -79.23 5.56
C TYR A 15 -30.57 -78.64 6.83
N ARG A 16 -29.24 -78.51 6.86
CA ARG A 16 -28.50 -77.92 8.00
C ARG A 16 -28.41 -76.42 7.83
N ILE A 17 -29.03 -75.65 8.72
CA ILE A 17 -28.88 -74.19 8.76
C ILE A 17 -27.52 -73.86 9.42
N PRO A 18 -26.59 -73.14 8.77
CA PRO A 18 -25.35 -72.67 9.39
C PRO A 18 -25.63 -71.75 10.58
N ASN A 19 -24.67 -71.60 11.51
CA ASN A 19 -24.82 -70.71 12.66
C ASN A 19 -25.16 -69.28 12.21
N ALA A 20 -26.36 -68.82 12.54
CA ALA A 20 -26.84 -67.49 12.18
C ALA A 20 -27.04 -66.64 13.45
N THR A 21 -26.83 -65.32 13.33
CA THR A 21 -27.15 -64.38 14.40
C THR A 21 -28.39 -63.58 13.99
N ALA A 22 -29.46 -63.69 14.77
CA ALA A 22 -30.68 -62.91 14.56
C ALA A 22 -30.70 -61.67 15.46
N PHE A 23 -31.13 -60.53 14.91
CA PHE A 23 -31.32 -59.27 15.62
C PHE A 23 -32.81 -58.91 15.63
N PHE A 24 -33.41 -58.83 16.81
CA PHE A 24 -34.82 -58.46 16.98
C PHE A 24 -34.96 -56.99 17.37
N HIS A 25 -35.83 -56.27 16.65
CA HIS A 25 -36.17 -54.87 16.90
C HIS A 25 -37.70 -54.71 16.97
N LEU A 26 -38.20 -53.77 17.79
CA LEU A 26 -39.64 -53.53 17.96
C LEU A 26 -40.35 -53.10 16.66
N SER A 27 -39.57 -52.60 15.69
CA SER A 27 -40.03 -52.19 14.35
C SER A 27 -39.78 -53.24 13.26
N GLY A 28 -39.25 -54.41 13.62
CA GLY A 28 -38.93 -55.47 12.67
C GLY A 28 -40.18 -56.18 12.15
N ASN A 29 -40.11 -56.74 10.95
CA ASN A 29 -41.20 -57.52 10.37
C ASN A 29 -41.43 -58.81 11.21
N PRO A 30 -42.66 -59.12 11.68
CA PRO A 30 -42.92 -60.26 12.55
C PRO A 30 -42.82 -61.63 11.86
N THR A 31 -42.62 -61.69 10.54
CA THR A 31 -42.51 -62.95 9.79
C THR A 31 -41.47 -62.84 8.68
N ILE A 32 -40.52 -63.78 8.61
CA ILE A 32 -39.45 -63.81 7.60
C ILE A 32 -39.41 -65.20 6.94
N PRO A 33 -39.51 -65.33 5.61
CA PRO A 33 -39.25 -66.58 4.91
C PRO A 33 -37.73 -66.81 4.78
N VAL A 34 -37.24 -67.95 5.29
CA VAL A 34 -35.79 -68.24 5.45
C VAL A 34 -35.20 -69.02 4.26
N ASN A 35 -36.03 -69.53 3.35
CA ASN A 35 -35.64 -70.60 2.42
C ASN A 35 -34.97 -70.18 1.10
N VAL A 36 -34.56 -68.92 0.91
CA VAL A 36 -34.02 -68.47 -0.40
C VAL A 36 -32.61 -67.87 -0.32
N TYR A 37 -32.06 -67.58 0.86
CA TYR A 37 -30.85 -66.76 0.97
C TYR A 37 -29.53 -67.50 1.24
N TYR A 38 -29.58 -68.78 1.63
CA TYR A 38 -28.38 -69.47 2.14
C TYR A 38 -27.61 -70.27 1.08
N ASP A 39 -28.26 -70.70 -0.01
CA ASP A 39 -27.59 -71.41 -1.10
C ASP A 39 -26.67 -70.45 -1.88
N ASP A 40 -27.13 -69.23 -2.12
CA ASP A 40 -26.33 -68.18 -2.77
C ASP A 40 -25.12 -67.74 -1.92
N ALA A 41 -25.19 -67.89 -0.59
CA ALA A 41 -24.12 -67.52 0.32
C ALA A 41 -22.99 -68.56 0.37
N ALA A 42 -23.32 -69.84 0.19
CA ALA A 42 -22.35 -70.94 0.24
C ALA A 42 -21.46 -71.01 -1.02
N ASP A 43 -21.93 -70.47 -2.15
CA ASP A 43 -21.20 -70.42 -3.42
C ASP A 43 -20.37 -69.13 -3.61
N MET A 44 -20.37 -68.22 -2.61
CA MET A 44 -19.56 -67.00 -2.63
C MET A 44 -18.09 -67.28 -2.30
N ASN A 45 -17.15 -66.63 -2.99
CA ASN A 45 -15.74 -66.67 -2.57
C ASN A 45 -15.55 -65.94 -1.23
N ALA A 46 -14.50 -66.28 -0.47
CA ALA A 46 -14.27 -65.75 0.88
C ALA A 46 -14.19 -64.20 0.96
N GLY A 47 -13.87 -63.52 -0.14
CA GLY A 47 -13.89 -62.05 -0.23
C GLY A 47 -15.31 -61.48 -0.38
N ALA A 48 -16.15 -62.13 -1.18
CA ALA A 48 -17.57 -61.79 -1.29
C ALA A 48 -18.33 -62.12 0.01
N GLU A 49 -17.94 -63.19 0.71
CA GLU A 49 -18.53 -63.56 2.00
C GLU A 49 -18.27 -62.50 3.08
N LEU A 50 -17.05 -61.95 3.17
CA LEU A 50 -16.69 -60.83 4.06
C LEU A 50 -17.46 -59.52 3.75
N THR A 51 -17.80 -59.30 2.48
CA THR A 51 -18.42 -58.05 2.02
C THR A 51 -19.96 -58.12 2.04
N ALA A 52 -20.55 -59.29 1.77
CA ALA A 52 -21.99 -59.50 1.63
C ALA A 52 -22.65 -60.25 2.80
N ASN A 53 -21.99 -61.17 3.51
CA ASN A 53 -22.64 -61.98 4.57
C ASN A 53 -21.90 -61.99 5.92
N GLY A 54 -20.65 -61.55 6.00
CA GLY A 54 -19.80 -61.53 7.18
C GLY A 54 -20.01 -60.33 8.12
N GLY A 55 -21.18 -59.70 8.12
CA GLY A 55 -21.52 -58.62 9.05
C GLY A 55 -20.85 -57.26 8.80
N GLY A 56 -19.98 -57.11 7.79
CA GLY A 56 -19.26 -55.86 7.54
C GLY A 56 -20.11 -54.68 7.05
N GLN A 57 -21.14 -54.94 6.23
CA GLN A 57 -21.99 -53.87 5.67
C GLN A 57 -23.40 -53.81 6.25
N PHE A 58 -23.97 -54.92 6.73
CA PHE A 58 -25.36 -54.97 7.20
C PHE A 58 -25.51 -54.60 8.69
N LEU A 59 -24.52 -54.92 9.53
CA LEU A 59 -24.55 -54.56 10.95
C LEU A 59 -24.50 -53.03 11.17
N PRO A 60 -23.66 -52.27 10.43
CA PRO A 60 -23.64 -50.81 10.55
C PRO A 60 -24.91 -50.13 10.05
N VAL A 61 -25.71 -50.76 9.18
CA VAL A 61 -26.98 -50.18 8.70
C VAL A 61 -27.99 -50.02 9.84
N PHE A 62 -27.98 -50.92 10.84
CA PHE A 62 -28.80 -50.77 12.05
C PHE A 62 -28.39 -49.56 12.92
N LEU A 63 -27.18 -49.04 12.72
CA LEU A 63 -26.63 -47.87 13.41
C LEU A 63 -26.62 -46.62 12.51
N LYS A 64 -27.02 -46.75 11.23
CA LYS A 64 -26.97 -45.67 10.24
C LYS A 64 -28.25 -44.83 10.36
N THR A 65 -28.12 -43.58 10.81
CA THR A 65 -29.23 -42.62 10.72
C THR A 65 -29.27 -42.02 9.31
N SER A 66 -30.46 -41.93 8.72
CA SER A 66 -30.68 -41.30 7.42
C SER A 66 -30.57 -39.78 7.55
N LYS A 67 -29.35 -39.25 7.61
CA LYS A 67 -29.08 -37.83 7.42
C LYS A 67 -28.04 -37.64 6.32
N VAL A 68 -28.38 -36.73 5.42
CA VAL A 68 -27.61 -36.31 4.24
C VAL A 68 -26.25 -35.76 4.70
N GLY A 69 -25.17 -36.47 4.38
CA GLY A 69 -23.81 -35.94 4.49
C GLY A 69 -23.43 -35.21 3.20
N VAL A 70 -22.72 -34.09 3.31
CA VAL A 70 -22.05 -33.46 2.17
C VAL A 70 -20.76 -34.25 1.91
N PHE A 71 -20.65 -34.84 0.72
CA PHE A 71 -19.45 -35.53 0.28
C PHE A 71 -18.54 -34.52 -0.41
N ILE A 72 -17.38 -34.20 0.17
CA ILE A 72 -16.35 -33.41 -0.50
C ILE A 72 -15.38 -34.38 -1.17
N LYS A 73 -15.31 -34.35 -2.49
CA LYS A 73 -14.33 -35.14 -3.27
C LYS A 73 -13.00 -34.40 -3.27
N SER A 74 -11.95 -34.99 -2.70
CA SER A 74 -10.57 -34.54 -2.93
C SER A 74 -9.92 -35.35 -4.07
N PRO A 75 -8.86 -34.84 -4.71
CA PRO A 75 -8.11 -35.55 -5.75
C PRO A 75 -7.42 -36.85 -5.29
N GLN A 76 -7.37 -37.12 -3.98
CA GLN A 76 -6.68 -38.29 -3.40
C GLN A 76 -7.64 -39.38 -2.90
N GLY A 77 -8.94 -39.27 -3.17
CA GLY A 77 -9.98 -40.21 -2.73
C GLY A 77 -10.97 -39.59 -1.75
N GLU A 78 -12.12 -40.24 -1.57
CA GLU A 78 -13.17 -39.79 -0.65
C GLU A 78 -12.64 -39.81 0.80
N VAL A 79 -12.39 -38.64 1.38
CA VAL A 79 -12.09 -38.52 2.80
C VAL A 79 -13.40 -38.30 3.55
N LEU A 80 -13.78 -39.29 4.35
CA LEU A 80 -14.90 -39.20 5.27
C LEU A 80 -14.53 -38.26 6.43
N TYR A 81 -15.18 -37.09 6.50
CA TYR A 81 -15.14 -36.26 7.71
C TYR A 81 -15.90 -36.98 8.83
N THR A 82 -15.19 -37.54 9.82
CA THR A 82 -15.77 -38.01 11.10
C THR A 82 -15.20 -37.21 12.26
N GLY A 83 -15.37 -35.90 12.22
CA GLY A 83 -15.62 -35.06 13.40
C GLY A 83 -17.03 -34.52 13.27
N ASP A 84 -17.73 -34.23 14.37
CA ASP A 84 -19.17 -34.00 14.45
C ASP A 84 -19.83 -33.42 13.18
N PRO A 85 -20.98 -34.00 12.74
CA PRO A 85 -21.64 -33.59 11.50
C PRO A 85 -21.80 -32.07 11.44
N ILE A 86 -21.66 -31.50 10.23
CA ILE A 86 -22.15 -30.16 9.83
C ILE A 86 -23.67 -30.12 10.10
N THR A 87 -24.02 -30.08 11.37
CA THR A 87 -25.36 -30.03 11.97
C THR A 87 -25.36 -29.18 13.24
N THR A 88 -24.21 -28.67 13.68
CA THR A 88 -24.18 -27.37 14.33
C THR A 88 -23.78 -26.31 13.30
N GLN A 89 -24.81 -25.95 12.52
CA GLN A 89 -25.13 -24.55 12.26
C GLN A 89 -24.42 -23.80 11.10
N ALA A 90 -24.04 -24.43 9.99
CA ALA A 90 -23.80 -23.68 8.74
C ALA A 90 -25.05 -23.73 7.84
N GLN A 91 -25.71 -22.60 7.58
CA GLN A 91 -26.77 -22.51 6.57
C GLN A 91 -26.18 -22.02 5.26
N ILE A 92 -26.28 -22.83 4.21
CA ILE A 92 -26.03 -22.37 2.84
C ILE A 92 -27.32 -21.69 2.36
N LYS A 93 -27.31 -20.37 2.22
CA LYS A 93 -28.40 -19.60 1.60
C LYS A 93 -27.82 -18.77 0.47
N GLY A 94 -28.23 -19.07 -0.78
CA GLY A 94 -27.94 -18.21 -1.93
C GLY A 94 -26.46 -17.91 -2.19
N GLY A 95 -25.55 -18.88 -1.96
CA GLY A 95 -24.09 -18.68 -2.13
C GLY A 95 -23.37 -18.13 -0.90
N ILE A 96 -24.08 -17.96 0.23
CA ILE A 96 -23.50 -17.51 1.50
C ILE A 96 -23.39 -18.71 2.45
N LEU A 97 -22.20 -18.90 3.02
CA LEU A 97 -21.98 -19.82 4.12
C LEU A 97 -21.93 -19.02 5.42
N THR A 98 -23.07 -18.96 6.12
CA THR A 98 -23.16 -18.28 7.42
C THR A 98 -22.61 -19.18 8.52
N VAL A 99 -21.67 -18.66 9.32
CA VAL A 99 -21.21 -19.32 10.56
C VAL A 99 -22.29 -19.15 11.63
N LEU A 100 -23.32 -20.01 11.68
CA LEU A 100 -24.29 -19.92 12.78
C LEU A 100 -23.68 -20.49 14.08
N ALA A 101 -24.16 -19.96 15.19
CA ALA A 101 -23.69 -20.15 16.55
C ALA A 101 -23.38 -21.62 16.93
N GLY A 102 -22.09 -21.92 17.15
CA GLY A 102 -21.66 -23.09 17.91
C GLY A 102 -20.39 -23.80 17.45
N GLY A 103 -19.81 -23.45 16.28
CA GLY A 103 -18.69 -24.22 15.70
C GLY A 103 -17.34 -23.50 15.59
N VAL A 104 -17.32 -22.16 15.58
CA VAL A 104 -16.10 -21.38 15.82
C VAL A 104 -16.18 -20.91 17.25
N VAL A 105 -15.58 -21.69 18.14
CA VAL A 105 -15.56 -21.41 19.57
C VAL A 105 -14.88 -20.05 19.76
N GLU A 106 -15.41 -19.22 20.65
CA GLU A 106 -14.72 -18.03 21.17
C GLU A 106 -13.39 -18.40 21.87
N GLU A 107 -13.05 -19.69 21.97
CA GLU A 107 -11.84 -20.22 22.57
C GLU A 107 -10.77 -20.51 21.51
N ALA A 108 -9.61 -19.89 21.70
CA ALA A 108 -8.43 -20.10 20.88
C ALA A 108 -7.89 -21.52 21.06
N SER A 109 -7.89 -22.31 19.97
CA SER A 109 -7.20 -23.61 19.90
C SER A 109 -6.69 -23.92 18.49
N VAL A 110 -5.61 -24.68 18.39
CA VAL A 110 -4.99 -25.06 17.10
C VAL A 110 -5.96 -25.84 16.20
N GLU A 111 -6.84 -26.64 16.81
CA GLU A 111 -7.87 -27.38 16.07
C GLU A 111 -8.90 -26.42 15.43
N ASN A 112 -9.30 -25.36 16.16
CA ASN A 112 -10.23 -24.36 15.64
C ASN A 112 -9.59 -23.49 14.55
N ASP A 113 -8.31 -23.15 14.71
CA ASP A 113 -7.54 -22.41 13.69
C ASP A 113 -7.51 -23.22 12.36
N ALA A 114 -7.25 -24.53 12.44
CA ALA A 114 -7.24 -25.42 11.27
C ALA A 114 -8.64 -25.55 10.61
N LYS A 115 -9.71 -25.59 11.41
CA LYS A 115 -11.09 -25.59 10.91
C LYS A 115 -11.41 -24.31 10.15
N LEU A 116 -11.03 -23.15 10.70
CA LEU A 116 -11.23 -21.87 10.03
C LEU A 116 -10.46 -21.80 8.71
N SER A 117 -9.19 -22.22 8.70
CA SER A 117 -8.39 -22.27 7.49
C SER A 117 -9.04 -23.13 6.41
N THR A 118 -9.55 -24.30 6.78
CA THR A 118 -10.25 -25.21 5.84
C THR A 118 -11.54 -24.57 5.32
N LEU A 119 -12.26 -23.85 6.17
CA LEU A 119 -13.51 -23.18 5.82
C LEU A 119 -13.29 -22.04 4.81
N ILE A 120 -12.25 -21.23 5.03
CA ILE A 120 -11.87 -20.14 4.12
C ILE A 120 -11.54 -20.70 2.72
N GLU A 121 -10.72 -21.75 2.66
CA GLU A 121 -10.39 -22.40 1.38
C GLU A 121 -11.61 -23.05 0.72
N TYR A 122 -12.45 -23.73 1.49
CA TYR A 122 -13.69 -24.30 0.96
C TYR A 122 -14.62 -23.22 0.36
N CYS A 123 -14.76 -22.08 1.04
CA CYS A 123 -15.53 -20.95 0.53
C CYS A 123 -14.96 -20.44 -0.79
N ARG A 124 -13.63 -20.26 -0.89
CA ARG A 124 -12.97 -19.86 -2.15
C ARG A 124 -13.24 -20.87 -3.28
N GLU A 125 -13.03 -22.16 -3.02
CA GLU A 125 -13.17 -23.23 -4.04
C GLU A 125 -14.58 -23.32 -4.62
N ASN A 126 -15.59 -22.92 -3.85
CA ASN A 126 -16.99 -23.03 -4.21
C ASN A 126 -17.64 -21.68 -4.51
N ASP A 127 -16.85 -20.61 -4.61
CA ASP A 127 -17.33 -19.23 -4.86
C ASP A 127 -18.41 -18.80 -3.84
N LEU A 128 -18.16 -19.09 -2.56
CA LEU A 128 -19.05 -18.78 -1.45
C LEU A 128 -18.48 -17.64 -0.60
N MET A 129 -19.36 -16.78 -0.09
CA MET A 129 -19.00 -15.78 0.93
C MET A 129 -19.04 -16.40 2.32
N LEU A 130 -17.96 -16.22 3.09
CA LEU A 130 -17.92 -16.51 4.52
C LEU A 130 -18.51 -15.33 5.30
N ASP A 131 -19.69 -15.49 5.89
CA ASP A 131 -20.32 -14.46 6.73
C ASP A 131 -20.22 -14.82 8.21
N GLY A 132 -19.56 -13.94 8.96
CA GLY A 132 -19.38 -14.05 10.40
C GLY A 132 -20.53 -13.50 11.23
N GLU A 133 -21.49 -12.77 10.66
CA GLU A 133 -22.62 -12.15 11.40
C GLU A 133 -22.20 -11.48 12.74
N GLY A 134 -21.10 -10.72 12.73
CA GLY A 134 -20.59 -9.97 13.90
C GLY A 134 -19.83 -10.80 14.94
N LYS A 135 -19.46 -12.05 14.61
CA LYS A 135 -18.73 -12.94 15.51
C LYS A 135 -17.27 -12.52 15.69
N THR A 136 -16.76 -12.80 16.89
CA THR A 136 -15.32 -12.74 17.19
C THR A 136 -14.73 -14.14 17.15
N ILE A 137 -13.70 -14.33 16.34
CA ILE A 137 -12.93 -15.56 16.22
C ILE A 137 -11.58 -15.32 16.87
N ASN A 138 -11.29 -16.06 17.94
CA ASN A 138 -10.01 -15.99 18.63
C ASN A 138 -9.08 -17.07 18.07
N LEU A 139 -7.97 -16.66 17.47
CA LEU A 139 -6.95 -17.56 16.95
C LEU A 139 -5.89 -17.86 18.01
N SER A 140 -5.50 -19.13 18.12
CA SER A 140 -4.38 -19.57 18.98
C SER A 140 -3.03 -19.49 18.29
N THR A 141 -3.02 -19.41 16.98
CA THR A 141 -1.85 -19.23 16.14
C THR A 141 -2.28 -18.49 14.87
N PRO A 142 -1.34 -17.80 14.19
CA PRO A 142 -1.61 -17.28 12.86
C PRO A 142 -2.09 -18.38 11.90
N LEU A 143 -2.99 -18.04 10.98
CA LEU A 143 -3.45 -19.01 9.97
C LEU A 143 -2.31 -19.36 9.00
N PRO A 144 -2.33 -20.55 8.39
CA PRO A 144 -1.37 -20.88 7.34
C PRO A 144 -1.49 -19.89 6.16
N THR A 145 -0.42 -19.79 5.38
CA THR A 145 -0.44 -19.00 4.14
C THR A 145 -1.32 -19.68 3.10
N PHE A 146 -2.26 -18.93 2.52
CA PHE A 146 -3.13 -19.39 1.47
C PHE A 146 -2.48 -19.16 0.09
N THR A 147 -2.32 -20.21 -0.72
CA THR A 147 -1.51 -20.20 -1.96
C THR A 147 -2.29 -20.73 -3.17
N ALA A 148 -3.53 -20.28 -3.36
CA ALA A 148 -4.35 -20.73 -4.48
C ALA A 148 -3.97 -20.03 -5.81
N ASP A 149 -4.15 -20.73 -6.92
CA ASP A 149 -3.92 -20.19 -8.27
C ASP A 149 -5.13 -19.39 -8.82
N SER A 150 -6.33 -19.54 -8.23
CA SER A 150 -7.53 -18.78 -8.62
C SER A 150 -8.66 -18.82 -7.58
N GLY A 151 -9.63 -17.92 -7.73
CA GLY A 151 -10.85 -17.84 -6.92
C GLY A 151 -10.96 -16.57 -6.07
N THR A 152 -12.05 -16.45 -5.32
CA THR A 152 -12.34 -15.25 -4.51
C THR A 152 -12.32 -15.58 -3.03
N TYR A 153 -11.51 -14.86 -2.25
CA TYR A 153 -11.58 -14.89 -0.79
C TYR A 153 -12.62 -13.87 -0.31
N ALA A 154 -13.90 -14.28 -0.33
CA ALA A 154 -15.02 -13.43 0.08
C ALA A 154 -15.35 -13.62 1.57
N MET A 155 -15.22 -12.56 2.36
CA MET A 155 -15.48 -12.56 3.81
C MET A 155 -16.27 -11.32 4.24
N ARG A 156 -17.24 -11.48 5.14
CA ARG A 156 -18.03 -10.36 5.65
C ARG A 156 -18.35 -10.47 7.14
N ASN A 157 -18.39 -9.33 7.84
CA ASN A 157 -18.84 -9.20 9.24
C ASN A 157 -18.10 -10.11 10.24
N ILE A 158 -16.81 -10.34 10.07
CA ILE A 158 -16.00 -11.18 10.97
C ILE A 158 -15.03 -10.29 11.75
N LYS A 159 -14.90 -10.54 13.05
CA LYS A 159 -13.78 -10.05 13.86
C LYS A 159 -12.82 -11.18 14.17
N ILE A 160 -11.54 -10.98 13.89
CA ILE A 160 -10.47 -11.96 14.10
C ILE A 160 -9.51 -11.38 15.13
N VAL A 161 -9.23 -12.15 16.17
CA VAL A 161 -8.31 -11.75 17.24
C VAL A 161 -7.25 -12.83 17.35
N CYS A 162 -6.03 -12.53 16.92
CA CYS A 162 -4.90 -13.45 17.05
C CYS A 162 -4.19 -13.17 18.37
N LEU A 163 -4.26 -14.12 19.32
CA LEU A 163 -3.80 -13.91 20.70
C LEU A 163 -2.30 -14.14 20.88
N THR A 164 -1.71 -14.94 20.01
CA THR A 164 -0.34 -15.46 20.11
C THR A 164 0.26 -15.59 18.71
N GLY A 165 1.59 -15.63 18.63
CA GLY A 165 2.31 -15.83 17.37
C GLY A 165 3.69 -15.18 17.38
N ASP A 166 4.56 -15.67 16.49
CA ASP A 166 5.90 -15.12 16.33
C ASP A 166 5.87 -13.71 15.72
N ALA A 167 6.91 -12.93 15.99
CA ALA A 167 7.15 -11.66 15.33
C ALA A 167 7.36 -11.88 13.81
N ASN A 168 6.97 -10.89 13.00
CA ASN A 168 7.01 -10.86 11.53
C ASN A 168 6.17 -11.94 10.82
N VAL A 169 5.23 -12.57 11.51
CA VAL A 169 4.23 -13.46 10.90
C VAL A 169 2.92 -12.68 10.76
N SER A 170 2.06 -13.02 9.79
CA SER A 170 0.76 -12.39 9.52
C SER A 170 -0.40 -13.23 10.01
N ALA A 171 -1.45 -12.64 10.59
CA ALA A 171 -2.59 -13.40 11.11
C ALA A 171 -3.33 -14.09 9.97
N ILE A 172 -3.44 -13.39 8.84
CA ILE A 172 -3.89 -13.90 7.55
C ILE A 172 -2.86 -13.52 6.50
N LYS A 173 -2.44 -14.49 5.70
CA LYS A 173 -1.56 -14.26 4.55
C LYS A 173 -2.11 -14.95 3.31
N ILE A 174 -2.33 -14.19 2.24
CA ILE A 174 -2.73 -14.71 0.94
C ILE A 174 -1.60 -14.41 -0.05
N GLN A 175 -0.93 -15.45 -0.54
CA GLN A 175 0.22 -15.34 -1.42
C GLN A 175 0.08 -16.32 -2.59
N PRO A 176 -0.60 -15.92 -3.70
CA PRO A 176 -0.73 -16.76 -4.87
C PRO A 176 0.59 -16.89 -5.63
N THR A 177 0.64 -17.88 -6.53
CA THR A 177 1.77 -18.06 -7.44
C THR A 177 1.90 -16.83 -8.36
N TYR A 178 3.14 -16.39 -8.60
CA TYR A 178 3.40 -15.26 -9.50
C TYR A 178 3.04 -15.59 -10.95
N PRO A 179 2.52 -14.63 -11.72
CA PRO A 179 2.17 -14.84 -13.11
C PRO A 179 3.42 -15.18 -13.95
N PRO A 180 3.33 -16.12 -14.91
CA PRO A 180 4.46 -16.45 -15.77
C PRO A 180 4.73 -15.34 -16.80
N VAL A 181 5.97 -15.30 -17.30
CA VAL A 181 6.33 -14.49 -18.47
C VAL A 181 5.69 -15.09 -19.72
N ILE A 182 4.95 -14.28 -20.46
CA ILE A 182 4.28 -14.67 -21.72
C ILE A 182 5.20 -14.44 -22.91
N THR A 183 5.86 -13.27 -22.98
CA THR A 183 6.65 -12.82 -24.13
C THR A 183 7.59 -11.68 -23.72
N SER A 184 8.36 -11.14 -24.66
CA SER A 184 9.29 -10.02 -24.44
C SER A 184 9.18 -8.96 -25.52
N ILE A 185 9.51 -7.72 -25.18
CA ILE A 185 9.63 -6.63 -26.16
C ILE A 185 10.90 -6.85 -27.00
N THR A 186 10.79 -6.74 -28.32
CA THR A 186 11.89 -7.01 -29.27
C THR A 186 12.42 -5.78 -30.00
N VAL A 187 11.68 -4.67 -29.93
CA VAL A 187 12.04 -3.38 -30.51
C VAL A 187 11.84 -2.33 -29.44
N ASP A 188 12.74 -1.34 -29.35
CA ASP A 188 12.63 -0.23 -28.42
C ASP A 188 11.22 0.39 -28.48
N ALA A 189 10.57 0.45 -27.31
CA ALA A 189 9.29 1.12 -27.15
C ALA A 189 9.53 2.40 -26.32
N HIS A 190 9.11 3.54 -26.83
CA HIS A 190 9.38 4.82 -26.20
C HIS A 190 8.21 5.31 -25.35
N GLY A 191 8.48 6.12 -24.30
CA GLY A 191 7.43 6.79 -23.56
C GLY A 191 6.64 7.70 -24.51
N GLY A 192 5.32 7.68 -24.38
CA GLY A 192 4.39 8.30 -25.33
C GLY A 192 3.90 7.36 -26.44
N ASP A 193 4.56 6.23 -26.69
CA ASP A 193 4.08 5.24 -27.65
C ASP A 193 2.81 4.56 -27.13
N ASN A 194 1.89 4.24 -28.03
CA ASN A 194 0.66 3.49 -27.74
C ASN A 194 0.71 2.05 -28.28
N SER A 195 1.86 1.64 -28.81
CA SER A 195 2.10 0.29 -29.33
C SER A 195 3.55 -0.12 -29.22
N PHE A 196 3.81 -1.41 -29.09
CA PHE A 196 5.14 -1.99 -29.05
C PHE A 196 5.15 -3.36 -29.74
N THR A 197 6.35 -3.84 -30.10
CA THR A 197 6.52 -5.13 -30.79
C THR A 197 7.05 -6.18 -29.82
N VAL A 198 6.45 -7.37 -29.84
CA VAL A 198 6.83 -8.50 -29.00
C VAL A 198 7.44 -9.65 -29.80
N ALA A 199 8.10 -10.59 -29.14
CA ALA A 199 8.68 -11.77 -29.80
C ALA A 199 7.60 -12.70 -30.36
N ASP A 200 6.56 -12.95 -29.56
CA ASP A 200 5.39 -13.73 -29.91
C ASP A 200 4.16 -13.17 -29.20
N ALA A 201 3.12 -12.84 -29.94
CA ALA A 201 1.85 -12.34 -29.41
C ALA A 201 0.76 -13.43 -29.29
N SER A 202 1.07 -14.70 -29.59
CA SER A 202 0.10 -15.80 -29.62
C SER A 202 -0.60 -16.07 -28.28
N GLY A 203 0.08 -15.77 -27.16
CA GLY A 203 -0.46 -15.86 -25.79
C GLY A 203 -1.17 -14.60 -25.31
N LEU A 204 -1.37 -13.60 -26.18
CA LEU A 204 -2.01 -12.33 -25.84
C LEU A 204 -3.39 -12.21 -26.50
N SER A 205 -4.29 -11.46 -25.87
CA SER A 205 -5.63 -11.18 -26.41
C SER A 205 -6.06 -9.73 -26.19
N ALA A 206 -7.04 -9.26 -26.98
CA ALA A 206 -7.59 -7.93 -26.80
C ALA A 206 -8.34 -7.81 -25.47
N ASN A 207 -8.28 -6.63 -24.85
CA ASN A 207 -8.76 -6.27 -23.51
C ASN A 207 -8.04 -6.96 -22.34
N GLN A 208 -7.08 -7.86 -22.59
CA GLN A 208 -6.27 -8.47 -21.55
C GLN A 208 -5.43 -7.42 -20.83
N ARG A 209 -5.41 -7.49 -19.49
CA ARG A 209 -4.47 -6.70 -18.69
C ARG A 209 -3.10 -7.37 -18.70
N ILE A 210 -2.05 -6.59 -18.93
CA ILE A 210 -0.66 -7.04 -18.92
C ILE A 210 0.19 -6.18 -18.00
N MET A 211 1.30 -6.75 -17.54
CA MET A 211 2.36 -6.03 -16.85
C MET A 211 3.63 -6.10 -17.70
N ILE A 212 4.21 -4.94 -18.01
CA ILE A 212 5.50 -4.81 -18.68
C ILE A 212 6.53 -4.50 -17.60
N ILE A 213 7.62 -5.25 -17.55
CA ILE A 213 8.70 -5.03 -16.58
C ILE A 213 10.07 -5.06 -17.28
N SER A 214 10.88 -4.05 -17.00
CA SER A 214 12.22 -3.85 -17.56
C SER A 214 13.30 -4.24 -16.55
N ASN A 215 14.49 -4.63 -17.01
CA ASN A 215 15.66 -4.72 -16.12
C ASN A 215 16.21 -3.35 -15.70
N GLU A 216 15.73 -2.27 -16.31
CA GLU A 216 16.03 -0.91 -15.85
C GLU A 216 15.54 -0.70 -14.42
N THR A 217 16.33 0.04 -13.66
CA THR A 217 16.17 0.17 -12.23
C THR A 217 15.97 1.63 -11.87
N MET A 218 14.95 1.91 -11.08
CA MET A 218 14.81 3.16 -10.36
C MET A 218 15.79 3.17 -9.20
N TYR A 219 16.54 4.24 -9.06
CA TYR A 219 17.53 4.42 -7.99
C TYR A 219 16.96 5.32 -6.89
N ALA A 220 17.30 5.01 -5.64
CA ALA A 220 16.95 5.86 -4.48
C ALA A 220 18.20 6.55 -3.92
N VAL A 221 18.13 7.01 -2.66
CA VAL A 221 19.25 7.59 -1.90
C VAL A 221 20.55 6.84 -2.18
N ASN A 222 21.65 7.58 -2.36
CA ASN A 222 22.99 7.03 -2.61
C ASN A 222 23.13 6.17 -3.88
N SER A 223 22.23 6.30 -4.86
CA SER A 223 22.24 5.49 -6.09
C SER A 223 22.05 3.99 -5.83
N GLU A 224 21.35 3.61 -4.75
CA GLU A 224 20.98 2.21 -4.50
C GLU A 224 19.85 1.77 -5.44
N ALA A 225 20.01 0.60 -6.05
CA ALA A 225 18.99 -0.05 -6.88
C ALA A 225 17.72 -0.30 -6.05
N TYR A 226 16.65 0.45 -6.35
CA TYR A 226 15.44 0.42 -5.53
C TYR A 226 14.41 -0.58 -6.05
N CYS A 227 13.93 -0.40 -7.29
CA CYS A 227 12.93 -1.26 -7.94
C CYS A 227 13.08 -1.26 -9.46
N LYS A 228 12.45 -2.23 -10.13
CA LYS A 228 12.39 -2.34 -11.59
C LYS A 228 11.26 -1.50 -12.15
N VAL A 229 11.54 -0.84 -13.28
CA VAL A 229 10.53 -0.06 -14.00
C VAL A 229 9.43 -1.01 -14.50
N THR A 230 8.21 -0.76 -14.03
CA THR A 230 7.03 -1.62 -14.26
C THR A 230 5.87 -0.76 -14.74
N HIS A 231 5.09 -1.26 -15.70
CA HIS A 231 3.89 -0.58 -16.19
C HIS A 231 2.74 -1.57 -16.40
N HIS A 232 1.57 -1.22 -15.88
CA HIS A 232 0.34 -1.97 -16.11
C HIS A 232 -0.51 -1.30 -17.17
N CYS A 233 -1.00 -2.08 -18.13
CA CYS A 233 -1.85 -1.58 -19.20
C CYS A 233 -2.79 -2.66 -19.74
N ASN A 234 -3.84 -2.22 -20.45
CA ASN A 234 -4.79 -3.09 -21.13
C ASN A 234 -4.49 -3.11 -22.63
N ILE A 235 -4.50 -4.29 -23.24
CA ILE A 235 -4.32 -4.46 -24.68
C ILE A 235 -5.58 -3.97 -25.41
N LYS A 236 -5.43 -3.08 -26.37
CA LYS A 236 -6.51 -2.61 -27.24
C LYS A 236 -6.69 -3.52 -28.45
N ARG A 237 -5.60 -3.90 -29.11
CA ARG A 237 -5.60 -4.79 -30.29
C ARG A 237 -4.22 -5.40 -30.51
N ILE A 238 -4.20 -6.49 -31.29
CA ILE A 238 -2.99 -7.20 -31.70
C ILE A 238 -3.00 -7.33 -33.23
N ASP A 239 -1.90 -6.98 -33.88
CA ASP A 239 -1.69 -7.15 -35.32
C ASP A 239 -0.33 -7.81 -35.57
N GLY A 240 -0.35 -9.11 -35.89
CA GLY A 240 0.86 -9.94 -35.86
C GLY A 240 1.51 -9.90 -34.47
N ASN A 241 2.75 -9.42 -34.41
CA ASN A 241 3.52 -9.26 -33.17
C ASN A 241 3.46 -7.83 -32.59
N VAL A 242 2.64 -6.94 -33.16
CA VAL A 242 2.47 -5.58 -32.66
C VAL A 242 1.28 -5.52 -31.71
N VAL A 243 1.54 -5.11 -30.48
CA VAL A 243 0.53 -4.93 -29.42
C VAL A 243 0.23 -3.44 -29.30
N THR A 244 -1.02 -3.05 -29.48
CA THR A 244 -1.50 -1.68 -29.19
C THR A 244 -2.22 -1.67 -27.85
N ILE A 245 -1.97 -0.67 -27.00
CA ILE A 245 -2.57 -0.54 -25.66
C ILE A 245 -3.60 0.59 -25.58
N PHE A 246 -4.42 0.58 -24.53
CA PHE A 246 -5.15 1.77 -24.11
C PHE A 246 -4.21 2.74 -23.39
N GLY A 247 -4.19 4.01 -23.80
CA GLY A 247 -3.26 5.01 -23.26
C GLY A 247 -1.92 5.02 -23.99
N VAL A 248 -0.86 5.38 -23.28
CA VAL A 248 0.53 5.46 -23.76
C VAL A 248 1.48 4.94 -22.69
N LEU A 249 2.66 4.47 -23.10
CA LEU A 249 3.72 4.08 -22.19
C LEU A 249 4.24 5.32 -21.43
N PRO A 250 4.33 5.29 -20.09
CA PRO A 250 4.92 6.39 -19.32
C PRO A 250 6.46 6.36 -19.34
N PHE A 251 7.06 5.21 -19.67
CA PHE A 251 8.50 4.96 -19.63
C PHE A 251 9.01 4.43 -20.98
N HIS A 252 10.33 4.51 -21.20
CA HIS A 252 10.98 3.73 -22.25
C HIS A 252 11.12 2.27 -21.81
N PHE A 253 10.91 1.35 -22.76
CA PHE A 253 11.22 -0.07 -22.63
C PHE A 253 12.13 -0.46 -23.79
N LEU A 254 13.44 -0.33 -23.56
CA LEU A 254 14.45 -0.59 -24.57
C LEU A 254 14.66 -2.10 -24.74
N ALA A 255 14.74 -2.60 -25.97
CA ALA A 255 14.97 -4.03 -26.22
C ALA A 255 16.27 -4.53 -25.58
N SER A 256 17.28 -3.65 -25.45
CA SER A 256 18.56 -3.93 -24.80
C SER A 256 18.46 -4.26 -23.31
N THR A 257 17.35 -3.88 -22.65
CA THR A 257 17.09 -4.16 -21.23
C THR A 257 16.23 -5.41 -21.04
N ALA A 258 15.95 -6.12 -22.14
CA ALA A 258 15.11 -7.32 -22.22
C ALA A 258 13.78 -7.20 -21.44
N PRO A 259 12.91 -6.23 -21.78
CA PRO A 259 11.63 -6.08 -21.09
C PRO A 259 10.75 -7.31 -21.29
N LYS A 260 10.19 -7.83 -20.20
CA LYS A 260 9.30 -8.99 -20.21
C LYS A 260 7.85 -8.56 -20.02
N ILE A 261 6.94 -9.36 -20.57
CA ILE A 261 5.49 -9.19 -20.44
C ILE A 261 4.92 -10.36 -19.65
N LEU A 262 4.22 -10.04 -18.57
CA LEU A 262 3.53 -10.99 -17.69
C LEU A 262 2.02 -10.78 -17.81
N THR A 263 1.23 -11.80 -17.45
CA THR A 263 -0.22 -11.62 -17.31
C THR A 263 -0.48 -10.62 -16.19
N GLY A 264 -1.20 -9.55 -16.49
CA GLY A 264 -1.61 -8.55 -15.50
C GLY A 264 -2.94 -8.88 -14.82
N GLU A 265 -3.68 -9.85 -15.37
CA GLU A 265 -4.89 -10.40 -14.76
C GLU A 265 -4.52 -11.18 -13.49
N LYS A 266 -5.12 -10.78 -12.38
CA LYS A 266 -4.95 -11.43 -11.09
C LYS A 266 -6.05 -12.47 -10.96
N ALA A 267 -5.66 -13.75 -10.88
CA ALA A 267 -6.61 -14.85 -10.81
C ALA A 267 -7.28 -14.99 -9.43
N ILE A 268 -6.70 -14.36 -8.40
CA ILE A 268 -7.27 -14.27 -7.06
C ILE A 268 -7.91 -12.89 -6.87
N SER A 269 -9.15 -12.89 -6.37
CA SER A 269 -9.87 -11.69 -5.94
C SER A 269 -10.07 -11.67 -4.42
N ILE A 270 -10.06 -10.47 -3.84
CA ILE A 270 -10.36 -10.20 -2.43
C ILE A 270 -11.64 -9.36 -2.34
N ASP A 271 -12.64 -9.89 -1.63
CA ASP A 271 -13.90 -9.22 -1.32
C ASP A 271 -14.13 -9.29 0.20
N TRP A 272 -13.52 -8.36 0.93
CA TRP A 272 -13.58 -8.29 2.40
C TRP A 272 -14.42 -7.09 2.82
N ASP A 273 -15.54 -7.35 3.50
CA ASP A 273 -16.46 -6.30 3.92
C ASP A 273 -16.73 -6.33 5.42
N ASN A 274 -16.49 -5.20 6.10
CA ASN A 274 -16.64 -5.08 7.56
C ASN A 274 -15.87 -6.17 8.32
N ILE A 275 -14.59 -6.35 7.96
CA ILE A 275 -13.68 -7.28 8.63
C ILE A 275 -12.87 -6.53 9.68
N SER A 276 -12.80 -7.06 10.90
CA SER A 276 -11.93 -6.53 11.94
C SER A 276 -10.82 -7.51 12.26
N ILE A 277 -9.57 -7.06 12.30
CA ILE A 277 -8.42 -7.90 12.67
C ILE A 277 -7.68 -7.22 13.81
N LYS A 278 -7.45 -7.95 14.90
CA LYS A 278 -6.67 -7.53 16.05
C LYS A 278 -5.53 -8.51 16.30
N ARG A 279 -4.32 -7.99 16.54
CA ARG A 279 -3.18 -8.83 16.90
C ARG A 279 -2.16 -8.06 17.75
N GLY A 280 -2.16 -8.32 19.05
CA GLY A 280 -1.29 -7.63 20.00
C GLY A 280 0.06 -8.32 20.23
N GLY A 281 1.14 -7.53 20.26
CA GLY A 281 2.50 -7.99 20.55
C GLY A 281 3.53 -7.38 19.61
N VAL A 282 4.78 -7.24 20.07
CA VAL A 282 5.87 -6.62 19.30
C VAL A 282 6.15 -7.42 18.02
N GLY A 283 6.23 -6.71 16.89
CA GLY A 283 6.54 -7.26 15.56
C GLY A 283 5.37 -7.99 14.87
N HIS A 284 4.14 -7.85 15.33
CA HIS A 284 3.00 -8.56 14.74
C HIS A 284 2.39 -7.86 13.51
N ILE A 285 1.98 -8.68 12.53
CA ILE A 285 1.32 -8.27 11.28
C ILE A 285 -0.12 -8.82 11.26
N CYS A 286 -1.09 -7.99 10.87
CA CYS A 286 -2.49 -8.41 10.82
C CYS A 286 -2.83 -9.12 9.51
N ALA A 287 -2.71 -8.45 8.35
CA ALA A 287 -2.96 -9.06 7.05
C ALA A 287 -1.87 -8.74 6.02
N GLU A 288 -1.53 -9.72 5.20
CA GLU A 288 -0.76 -9.51 3.97
C GLU A 288 -1.42 -10.20 2.78
N ILE A 289 -1.54 -9.47 1.68
CA ILE A 289 -2.19 -9.92 0.46
C ILE A 289 -1.26 -9.58 -0.70
N PHE A 290 -0.88 -10.60 -1.47
CA PHE A 290 0.02 -10.46 -2.60
C PHE A 290 -0.72 -10.75 -3.89
N ASN A 291 -0.36 -10.04 -4.96
CA ASN A 291 -0.71 -10.37 -6.34
C ASN A 291 -2.21 -10.71 -6.54
N ALA A 292 -3.10 -9.89 -5.97
CA ALA A 292 -4.55 -10.07 -6.04
C ALA A 292 -5.29 -8.89 -6.68
N ASN A 293 -6.51 -9.11 -7.17
CA ASN A 293 -7.47 -8.06 -7.50
C ASN A 293 -8.29 -7.71 -6.26
N ILE A 294 -8.35 -6.44 -5.91
CA ILE A 294 -9.11 -5.94 -4.77
C ILE A 294 -10.46 -5.44 -5.27
N GLU A 295 -11.53 -6.17 -4.94
CA GLU A 295 -12.91 -5.90 -5.34
C GLU A 295 -13.75 -5.33 -4.19
N CYS A 296 -13.40 -5.65 -2.95
CA CYS A 296 -13.85 -4.95 -1.75
C CYS A 296 -12.79 -5.12 -0.66
N PHE A 297 -12.53 -4.06 0.11
CA PHE A 297 -11.58 -4.15 1.22
C PHE A 297 -11.92 -3.13 2.30
N ASN A 298 -13.04 -3.37 2.98
CA ASN A 298 -13.50 -2.57 4.12
C ASN A 298 -13.00 -3.20 5.43
N VAL A 299 -11.79 -2.85 5.84
CA VAL A 299 -11.10 -3.50 6.96
C VAL A 299 -10.82 -2.52 8.11
N HIS A 300 -11.08 -2.98 9.33
CA HIS A 300 -10.73 -2.33 10.59
C HIS A 300 -9.61 -3.10 11.27
N VAL A 301 -8.39 -2.55 11.30
CA VAL A 301 -7.26 -3.19 11.98
C VAL A 301 -6.94 -2.47 13.28
N ALA A 302 -6.70 -3.23 14.34
CA ALA A 302 -6.37 -2.68 15.65
C ALA A 302 -5.21 -3.42 16.32
N ASP A 303 -4.44 -2.69 17.13
CA ASP A 303 -3.38 -3.20 18.01
C ASP A 303 -2.22 -3.92 17.30
N ALA A 304 -2.03 -3.73 15.99
CA ALA A 304 -0.89 -4.31 15.27
C ALA A 304 0.40 -3.55 15.60
N TRP A 305 1.52 -4.23 15.76
CA TRP A 305 2.78 -3.53 16.02
C TRP A 305 3.48 -3.08 14.74
N GLN A 306 3.56 -3.97 13.74
CA GLN A 306 4.37 -3.74 12.54
C GLN A 306 3.55 -3.35 11.32
N LEU A 307 2.56 -4.15 10.93
CA LEU A 307 1.81 -3.88 9.70
C LEU A 307 0.34 -4.22 9.90
N GLY A 308 -0.54 -3.26 9.65
CA GLY A 308 -1.98 -3.50 9.69
C GLY A 308 -2.44 -4.32 8.50
N ALA A 309 -2.26 -3.78 7.29
CA ALA A 309 -2.54 -4.46 6.03
C ALA A 309 -1.43 -4.17 5.01
N GLY A 310 -0.70 -5.20 4.59
CA GLY A 310 0.20 -5.15 3.45
C GLY A 310 -0.51 -5.58 2.18
N LEU A 311 -0.63 -4.67 1.21
CA LEU A 311 -1.14 -4.98 -0.12
C LEU A 311 0.05 -4.92 -1.08
N GLU A 312 0.43 -6.07 -1.61
CA GLU A 312 1.60 -6.21 -2.48
C GLU A 312 1.21 -6.57 -3.90
N GLU A 313 1.65 -5.76 -4.86
CA GLU A 313 1.46 -6.00 -6.30
C GLU A 313 -0.01 -6.26 -6.67
N CYS A 314 -0.90 -5.69 -5.87
CA CYS A 314 -2.34 -5.78 -6.00
C CYS A 314 -2.86 -4.73 -6.98
N THR A 315 -4.00 -5.04 -7.59
CA THR A 315 -4.78 -4.15 -8.46
C THR A 315 -6.11 -3.81 -7.79
N PHE A 316 -6.70 -2.66 -8.11
CA PHE A 316 -7.93 -2.21 -7.44
C PHE A 316 -9.05 -1.93 -8.44
N SER A 317 -10.14 -2.67 -8.32
CA SER A 317 -11.34 -2.48 -9.13
C SER A 317 -12.27 -1.42 -8.54
N VAL A 318 -12.22 -1.22 -7.22
CA VAL A 318 -13.04 -0.25 -6.48
C VAL A 318 -12.23 0.53 -5.45
N GLY A 319 -12.82 1.61 -4.92
CA GLY A 319 -12.30 2.31 -3.75
C GLY A 319 -12.52 1.52 -2.46
N VAL A 320 -11.50 1.51 -1.60
CA VAL A 320 -11.51 0.78 -0.33
C VAL A 320 -11.68 1.72 0.87
N ASN A 321 -12.21 1.21 1.98
CA ASN A 321 -12.34 1.98 3.23
C ASN A 321 -11.53 1.32 4.34
N LEU A 322 -10.64 2.09 4.95
CA LEU A 322 -9.66 1.56 5.88
C LEU A 322 -9.70 2.34 7.19
N THR A 323 -9.78 1.61 8.30
CA THR A 323 -9.70 2.20 9.65
C THR A 323 -8.65 1.48 10.47
N PHE A 324 -7.78 2.26 11.10
CA PHE A 324 -6.66 1.76 11.88
C PHE A 324 -6.62 2.36 13.27
N LYS A 325 -6.28 1.55 14.26
CA LYS A 325 -6.14 1.99 15.64
C LYS A 325 -4.96 1.34 16.34
N ASP A 326 -4.17 2.17 17.03
CA ASP A 326 -3.04 1.79 17.89
C ASP A 326 -2.03 0.89 17.13
N ILE A 327 -1.50 1.40 16.00
CA ILE A 327 -0.50 0.72 15.16
C ILE A 327 0.89 1.29 15.43
N LEU A 328 1.60 0.71 16.40
CA LEU A 328 2.58 1.46 17.19
C LEU A 328 3.91 1.75 16.50
N PHE A 329 4.42 0.89 15.60
CA PHE A 329 5.78 1.02 15.09
C PHE A 329 5.91 1.22 13.57
N SER A 330 4.96 0.74 12.77
CA SER A 330 5.09 0.78 11.30
C SER A 330 3.74 1.06 10.61
N TYR A 331 3.48 0.49 9.44
CA TYR A 331 2.47 0.98 8.50
C TYR A 331 1.08 0.40 8.78
N PRO A 332 0.03 1.21 8.98
CA PRO A 332 -1.32 0.69 9.10
C PRO A 332 -1.80 0.07 7.80
N VAL A 333 -1.57 0.77 6.68
CA VAL A 333 -1.65 0.20 5.34
C VAL A 333 -0.40 0.55 4.57
N ALA A 334 0.13 -0.44 3.84
CA ALA A 334 1.20 -0.24 2.89
C ALA A 334 0.83 -0.84 1.53
N PHE A 335 1.02 -0.05 0.49
CA PHE A 335 0.81 -0.39 -0.90
C PHE A 335 2.17 -0.56 -1.58
N PHE A 336 2.58 -1.80 -1.76
CA PHE A 336 3.93 -2.18 -2.20
C PHE A 336 3.86 -2.67 -3.65
N GLY A 337 4.36 -1.90 -4.61
CA GLY A 337 4.29 -2.31 -6.03
C GLY A 337 2.87 -2.39 -6.58
N CYS A 338 1.88 -1.82 -5.89
CA CYS A 338 0.48 -1.85 -6.30
C CYS A 338 0.22 -0.97 -7.53
N ASP A 339 -0.79 -1.39 -8.30
CA ASP A 339 -1.26 -0.75 -9.51
C ASP A 339 -2.64 -0.12 -9.27
N GLU A 340 -2.67 1.20 -9.38
CA GLU A 340 -3.80 2.08 -9.08
C GLU A 340 -4.50 1.79 -7.73
N PRO A 341 -3.81 1.80 -6.57
CA PRO A 341 -4.47 1.84 -5.27
C PRO A 341 -5.57 2.91 -5.19
N LYS A 342 -6.78 2.48 -4.82
CA LYS A 342 -7.98 3.33 -4.73
C LYS A 342 -8.50 3.31 -3.30
N VAL A 343 -8.32 4.41 -2.57
CA VAL A 343 -8.78 4.55 -1.18
C VAL A 343 -9.81 5.66 -1.10
N ASP A 344 -11.05 5.30 -0.78
CA ASP A 344 -12.14 6.27 -0.64
C ASP A 344 -12.07 6.97 0.72
N THR A 345 -11.85 6.21 1.79
CA THR A 345 -11.72 6.75 3.15
C THR A 345 -10.59 6.05 3.89
N LEU A 346 -9.72 6.83 4.55
CA LEU A 346 -8.63 6.33 5.37
C LEU A 346 -8.65 7.00 6.74
N ASN A 347 -8.87 6.25 7.81
CA ASN A 347 -8.82 6.78 9.17
C ASN A 347 -7.75 6.06 9.99
N GLY A 348 -6.95 6.82 10.73
CA GLY A 348 -5.88 6.27 11.57
C GLY A 348 -5.83 6.96 12.92
N ASP A 349 -5.71 6.19 14.00
CA ASP A 349 -5.50 6.71 15.34
C ASP A 349 -4.34 5.99 16.03
N GLY A 350 -3.37 6.71 16.58
CA GLY A 350 -2.23 6.10 17.27
C GLY A 350 -1.33 5.28 16.34
N CYS A 351 -1.12 5.73 15.11
CA CYS A 351 -0.26 5.06 14.13
C CYS A 351 0.94 5.89 13.68
N ARG A 352 1.96 5.24 13.08
CA ARG A 352 3.15 5.95 12.59
C ARG A 352 2.86 6.83 11.36
N HIS A 353 2.29 6.21 10.34
CA HIS A 353 1.82 6.84 9.09
C HIS A 353 0.35 6.49 8.90
N MET A 354 -0.48 7.24 8.16
CA MET A 354 -1.80 6.71 7.79
C MET A 354 -1.71 5.81 6.56
N TYR A 355 -0.86 6.15 5.60
CA TYR A 355 -0.60 5.34 4.41
C TYR A 355 0.89 5.34 4.05
N THR A 356 1.29 4.29 3.35
CA THR A 356 2.62 4.19 2.74
C THR A 356 2.53 3.63 1.33
N PHE A 357 3.14 4.31 0.36
CA PHE A 357 3.38 3.77 -0.98
C PHE A 357 4.86 3.38 -1.12
N SER A 358 5.13 2.20 -1.66
CA SER A 358 6.51 1.73 -1.87
C SER A 358 6.62 0.70 -3.00
N ARG A 359 7.81 0.14 -3.20
CA ARG A 359 8.11 -0.95 -4.14
C ARG A 359 7.57 -2.30 -3.63
N GLY A 360 7.37 -3.28 -4.51
CA GLY A 360 7.09 -4.67 -4.11
C GLY A 360 8.28 -5.33 -3.39
N SER A 361 8.03 -6.36 -2.56
CA SER A 361 9.07 -7.17 -1.88
C SER A 361 9.96 -7.92 -2.87
N GLY A 362 9.39 -8.25 -4.02
CA GLY A 362 10.03 -8.77 -5.20
C GLY A 362 9.93 -10.29 -5.37
N PHE A 363 9.95 -10.73 -6.62
CA PHE A 363 9.74 -12.13 -6.99
C PHE A 363 10.68 -12.60 -8.09
N ASP A 364 10.89 -13.92 -8.18
CA ASP A 364 11.61 -14.55 -9.28
C ASP A 364 10.62 -14.82 -10.42
N ALA A 365 10.67 -14.00 -11.46
CA ALA A 365 9.84 -14.17 -12.67
C ALA A 365 10.43 -15.20 -13.66
N GLY A 366 11.30 -16.09 -13.21
CA GLY A 366 12.08 -17.00 -14.05
C GLY A 366 13.35 -16.33 -14.56
N GLY A 367 14.46 -16.66 -13.91
CA GLY A 367 15.80 -16.24 -14.32
C GLY A 367 16.80 -16.04 -13.18
N GLY A 368 16.38 -16.16 -11.91
CA GLY A 368 17.26 -16.04 -10.74
C GLY A 368 17.49 -14.61 -10.23
N ASP A 369 16.97 -13.59 -10.94
CA ASP A 369 16.99 -12.20 -10.47
C ASP A 369 15.69 -11.87 -9.72
N ILE A 370 15.80 -11.30 -8.52
CA ILE A 370 14.65 -10.84 -7.72
C ILE A 370 14.15 -9.50 -8.29
N TRP A 371 12.89 -9.47 -8.73
CA TRP A 371 12.28 -8.32 -9.36
C TRP A 371 11.36 -7.61 -8.38
N ARG A 372 11.82 -6.48 -7.83
CA ARG A 372 10.97 -5.60 -7.02
C ARG A 372 10.21 -4.66 -7.97
N THR A 373 8.89 -4.77 -8.02
CA THR A 373 8.06 -3.96 -8.92
C THR A 373 7.93 -2.52 -8.43
N MET A 374 7.82 -1.61 -9.39
CA MET A 374 7.40 -0.22 -9.16
C MET A 374 5.87 -0.18 -9.15
N GLY A 375 5.28 0.43 -8.12
CA GLY A 375 3.84 0.69 -8.10
C GLY A 375 3.48 1.87 -9.01
N GLN A 376 2.21 2.00 -9.40
CA GLN A 376 1.78 3.00 -10.38
C GLN A 376 0.44 3.63 -10.00
N GLY A 377 0.41 4.96 -9.87
CA GLY A 377 -0.79 5.77 -9.79
C GLY A 377 -1.76 5.37 -8.68
N GLY A 378 -2.87 6.09 -8.54
CA GLY A 378 -3.87 5.79 -7.53
C GLY A 378 -4.41 7.04 -6.86
N TYR A 379 -5.32 6.84 -5.91
CA TYR A 379 -5.86 7.94 -5.13
C TYR A 379 -6.12 7.59 -3.66
N ILE A 380 -6.04 8.61 -2.82
CA ILE A 380 -6.67 8.67 -1.50
C ILE A 380 -7.60 9.89 -1.50
N ARG A 381 -8.92 9.68 -1.36
CA ARG A 381 -9.92 10.77 -1.49
C ARG A 381 -10.11 11.60 -0.22
N GLY A 382 -9.86 11.01 0.94
CA GLY A 382 -10.07 11.67 2.23
C GLY A 382 -9.72 10.80 3.43
N GLY A 383 -9.52 11.46 4.57
CA GLY A 383 -9.11 10.76 5.78
C GLY A 383 -8.76 11.67 6.96
N VAL A 384 -8.82 11.08 8.15
CA VAL A 384 -8.44 11.74 9.40
C VAL A 384 -7.44 10.89 10.18
N GLY A 385 -6.33 11.52 10.56
CA GLY A 385 -5.29 10.95 11.40
C GLY A 385 -5.24 11.62 12.77
N THR A 386 -5.27 10.84 13.85
CA THR A 386 -5.09 11.34 15.23
C THR A 386 -3.94 10.63 15.92
N ARG A 387 -3.25 11.32 16.83
CA ARG A 387 -2.12 10.77 17.61
C ARG A 387 -1.06 10.08 16.74
N LEU A 388 -0.75 10.65 15.58
CA LEU A 388 0.21 10.05 14.65
C LEU A 388 1.64 10.25 15.14
N THR A 389 2.50 9.23 15.10
CA THR A 389 3.86 9.33 15.69
C THR A 389 4.92 9.82 14.72
N ASN A 390 4.66 9.81 13.40
CA ASN A 390 5.65 10.26 12.41
C ASN A 390 5.06 11.15 11.30
N SER A 391 4.13 10.65 10.47
CA SER A 391 3.53 11.43 9.38
C SER A 391 2.08 11.04 9.12
N ILE A 392 1.36 11.84 8.34
CA ILE A 392 0.07 11.47 7.74
C ILE A 392 0.31 10.50 6.58
N GLY A 393 1.29 10.79 5.74
CA GLY A 393 1.54 10.05 4.52
C GLY A 393 3.02 9.89 4.22
N ASP A 394 3.36 8.74 3.65
CA ASP A 394 4.70 8.47 3.15
C ASP A 394 4.63 7.83 1.76
N SER A 395 5.49 8.26 0.85
CA SER A 395 5.54 7.75 -0.52
C SER A 395 6.99 7.61 -0.93
N HIS A 396 7.48 6.37 -0.96
CA HIS A 396 8.85 6.05 -1.31
C HIS A 396 9.10 6.09 -2.84
N PRO A 397 10.37 6.08 -3.31
CA PRO A 397 10.73 6.21 -4.73
C PRO A 397 10.22 5.09 -5.63
N GLY A 398 9.74 3.99 -5.05
CA GLY A 398 9.22 2.83 -5.76
C GLY A 398 7.77 2.95 -6.23
N HIS A 399 7.17 4.14 -6.21
CA HIS A 399 5.79 4.35 -6.64
C HIS A 399 5.66 5.55 -7.58
N TRP A 400 5.13 5.30 -8.78
CA TRP A 400 5.02 6.30 -9.83
C TRP A 400 3.71 7.09 -9.77
N GLY A 401 3.79 8.30 -9.19
CA GLY A 401 2.71 9.29 -9.15
C GLY A 401 1.45 8.90 -8.36
N GLY A 402 0.48 9.81 -8.28
CA GLY A 402 -0.78 9.58 -7.57
C GLY A 402 -1.52 10.84 -7.16
N GLN A 403 -2.68 10.67 -6.52
CA GLN A 403 -3.47 11.76 -5.96
C GLN A 403 -3.80 11.53 -4.49
N VAL A 404 -3.66 12.55 -3.65
CA VAL A 404 -4.06 12.51 -2.24
C VAL A 404 -4.88 13.75 -1.92
N SER A 405 -6.10 13.56 -1.44
CA SER A 405 -7.08 14.64 -1.27
C SER A 405 -7.72 14.60 0.11
N ASN A 406 -8.09 15.79 0.62
CA ASN A 406 -8.90 15.99 1.82
C ASN A 406 -8.39 15.23 3.06
N LEU A 407 -7.06 15.23 3.26
CA LEU A 407 -6.44 14.64 4.44
C LEU A 407 -6.26 15.67 5.54
N SER A 408 -6.59 15.26 6.76
CA SER A 408 -6.28 16.00 7.97
C SER A 408 -5.56 15.10 8.97
N GLY A 409 -4.55 15.64 9.65
CA GLY A 409 -3.80 14.87 10.64
C GLY A 409 -3.28 15.69 11.80
N GLN A 410 -3.21 15.05 12.96
CA GLN A 410 -2.57 15.54 14.17
C GLN A 410 -1.40 14.61 14.54
N LEU A 411 -0.17 15.15 14.46
CA LEU A 411 1.01 14.46 14.92
C LEU A 411 1.14 14.62 16.44
N ASN A 412 1.47 13.53 17.14
CA ASN A 412 1.74 13.55 18.56
C ASN A 412 3.14 14.12 18.79
N THR A 413 3.20 15.25 19.50
CA THR A 413 4.47 15.86 19.93
C THR A 413 4.92 15.34 21.28
N ASP A 414 4.05 14.61 21.99
CA ASP A 414 4.35 14.01 23.29
C ASP A 414 4.92 12.61 23.10
N THR A 415 6.23 12.48 23.30
CA THR A 415 6.96 11.21 23.16
C THR A 415 6.80 10.31 24.39
N SER A 416 6.15 10.79 25.47
CA SER A 416 5.98 10.04 26.72
C SER A 416 5.00 8.87 26.61
N ASP A 417 4.12 8.89 25.60
CA ASP A 417 3.17 7.81 25.31
C ASP A 417 3.84 6.54 24.72
N TYR A 418 5.12 6.60 24.33
CA TYR A 418 5.84 5.50 23.66
C TYR A 418 7.24 5.24 24.26
N PRO A 419 7.33 4.88 25.56
CA PRO A 419 8.60 4.83 26.29
C PRO A 419 9.58 3.73 25.86
N ASP A 420 9.14 2.73 25.08
CA ASP A 420 9.87 1.47 24.91
C ASP A 420 10.61 1.28 23.56
N THR A 421 10.55 2.21 22.61
CA THR A 421 11.09 1.94 21.25
C THR A 421 12.42 2.61 20.91
N GLY A 422 12.96 3.50 21.74
CA GLY A 422 14.26 4.15 21.51
C GLY A 422 14.37 5.03 20.24
N GLU A 423 13.36 5.02 19.36
CA GLU A 423 13.35 5.67 18.04
C GLU A 423 12.30 6.80 17.92
N VAL A 424 11.46 7.05 18.93
CA VAL A 424 10.37 8.08 18.89
C VAL A 424 10.87 9.52 18.97
N GLY A 425 12.14 9.76 18.67
CA GLY A 425 12.78 11.08 18.80
C GLY A 425 13.16 11.75 17.49
N GLN A 426 12.95 11.13 16.32
CA GLN A 426 13.52 11.65 15.07
C GLN A 426 12.50 11.86 13.96
N LEU A 427 12.27 13.17 13.70
CA LEU A 427 11.81 13.82 12.47
C LEU A 427 10.40 13.43 11.97
N THR A 428 9.46 14.34 12.20
CA THR A 428 8.03 14.27 11.85
C THR A 428 7.71 15.22 10.68
N ASP A 429 7.99 14.79 9.45
CA ASP A 429 7.40 15.43 8.27
C ASP A 429 5.91 15.05 8.20
N GLY A 430 5.01 15.96 7.88
CA GLY A 430 3.56 15.73 7.89
C GLY A 430 3.11 14.86 6.72
N ILE A 431 3.64 15.10 5.53
CA ILE A 431 3.58 14.21 4.37
C ILE A 431 4.97 14.22 3.74
N THR A 432 5.51 13.03 3.49
CA THR A 432 6.76 12.86 2.74
C THR A 432 6.44 12.26 1.37
N THR A 433 6.98 12.86 0.32
CA THR A 433 6.92 12.33 -1.03
C THR A 433 8.31 12.23 -1.61
N GLU A 434 8.84 11.02 -1.64
CA GLU A 434 10.08 10.64 -2.31
C GLU A 434 9.77 10.34 -3.79
N SER A 435 9.24 11.33 -4.51
CA SER A 435 8.55 11.11 -5.79
C SER A 435 9.46 10.48 -6.87
N SER A 436 8.89 9.53 -7.60
CA SER A 436 9.21 9.24 -8.99
C SER A 436 7.96 9.57 -9.82
N GLY A 437 7.77 10.77 -10.36
CA GLY A 437 6.61 11.10 -11.21
C GLY A 437 5.52 11.99 -10.59
N PRO A 438 4.45 12.26 -11.34
CA PRO A 438 3.54 13.35 -11.03
C PRO A 438 2.62 13.05 -9.84
N TRP A 439 2.57 13.97 -8.88
CA TRP A 439 1.68 13.88 -7.71
C TRP A 439 0.75 15.09 -7.61
N VAL A 440 -0.49 14.84 -7.16
CA VAL A 440 -1.49 15.88 -6.87
C VAL A 440 -1.97 15.76 -5.43
N PHE A 441 -1.84 16.84 -4.67
CA PHE A 441 -2.29 16.97 -3.29
C PHE A 441 -3.38 18.04 -3.17
N GLU A 442 -4.55 17.68 -2.64
CA GLU A 442 -5.70 18.57 -2.50
C GLU A 442 -6.12 18.72 -1.05
N ASN A 443 -6.28 19.96 -0.57
CA ASN A 443 -6.83 20.27 0.76
C ASN A 443 -6.19 19.49 1.92
N ILE A 444 -4.91 19.71 2.16
CA ILE A 444 -4.15 19.03 3.22
C ILE A 444 -4.11 19.91 4.47
N THR A 445 -4.44 19.34 5.64
CA THR A 445 -4.36 20.03 6.94
C THR A 445 -3.51 19.24 7.93
N ILE A 446 -2.51 19.89 8.53
CA ILE A 446 -1.51 19.21 9.38
C ILE A 446 -1.28 19.99 10.66
N ASN A 447 -1.42 19.33 11.81
CA ASN A 447 -1.17 19.93 13.13
C ASN A 447 -0.01 19.21 13.83
N GLY A 448 0.95 19.97 14.37
CA GLY A 448 2.01 19.45 15.26
C GLY A 448 3.26 18.84 14.57
N ALA A 449 3.46 19.04 13.27
CA ALA A 449 4.62 18.51 12.54
C ALA A 449 5.89 19.39 12.63
N HIS A 450 7.05 18.85 12.23
CA HIS A 450 8.27 19.64 12.05
C HIS A 450 8.23 20.37 10.70
N ALA A 451 8.06 19.62 9.60
CA ALA A 451 7.65 20.13 8.29
C ALA A 451 6.27 19.56 7.95
N PRO A 452 5.27 20.30 7.46
CA PRO A 452 3.99 19.76 7.01
C PRO A 452 4.12 18.96 5.72
N PHE A 453 4.82 19.48 4.72
CA PHE A 453 4.93 18.82 3.42
C PHE A 453 6.39 18.81 2.97
N SER A 454 6.91 17.62 2.71
CA SER A 454 8.31 17.36 2.39
C SER A 454 8.41 16.60 1.07
N VAL A 455 9.20 17.09 0.13
CA VAL A 455 9.52 16.41 -1.13
C VAL A 455 11.00 16.12 -1.16
N GLN A 456 11.34 14.85 -1.42
CA GLN A 456 12.71 14.40 -1.61
C GLN A 456 12.80 13.72 -2.98
N PHE A 457 13.07 14.49 -4.03
CA PHE A 457 13.04 13.98 -5.40
C PHE A 457 14.37 13.31 -5.76
N TYR A 458 14.36 11.99 -5.98
CA TYR A 458 15.56 11.21 -6.30
C TYR A 458 15.86 11.12 -7.80
N GLY A 459 15.02 11.74 -8.63
CA GLY A 459 15.11 11.71 -10.08
C GLY A 459 13.95 10.94 -10.71
N ASP A 460 13.86 10.99 -12.03
CA ASP A 460 12.88 10.21 -12.76
C ASP A 460 13.39 8.78 -13.00
N PRO A 461 12.49 7.79 -13.10
CA PRO A 461 12.82 6.50 -13.68
C PRO A 461 13.46 6.68 -15.07
N PRO A 462 14.37 5.77 -15.46
CA PRO A 462 14.93 5.78 -16.80
C PRO A 462 13.85 5.88 -17.88
N GLY A 463 14.05 6.81 -18.82
CA GLY A 463 13.20 6.98 -19.99
C GLY A 463 11.88 7.74 -19.82
N VAL A 464 11.72 8.46 -18.70
CA VAL A 464 10.70 9.50 -18.59
C VAL A 464 11.09 10.72 -19.44
N LEU A 465 10.17 11.18 -20.29
CA LEU A 465 10.40 12.31 -21.20
C LEU A 465 10.04 13.69 -20.61
N ASN A 466 9.17 13.71 -19.60
CA ASN A 466 8.68 14.94 -19.00
C ASN A 466 9.16 15.06 -17.55
N SER A 467 9.66 16.23 -17.18
CA SER A 467 10.02 16.54 -15.80
C SER A 467 8.90 16.26 -14.82
N THR A 468 9.22 15.61 -13.70
CA THR A 468 8.27 15.36 -12.62
C THR A 468 7.64 16.66 -12.12
N SER A 469 6.32 16.64 -11.93
CA SER A 469 5.54 17.75 -11.40
C SER A 469 4.77 17.35 -10.14
N ILE A 470 4.87 18.14 -9.08
CA ILE A 470 4.07 17.99 -7.87
C ILE A 470 3.14 19.19 -7.76
N SER A 471 1.85 18.96 -7.58
CA SER A 471 0.85 20.02 -7.40
C SER A 471 0.21 19.92 -6.03
N ILE A 472 0.16 21.05 -5.30
CA ILE A 472 -0.45 21.17 -3.97
C ILE A 472 -1.50 22.28 -4.03
N ASN A 473 -2.78 21.93 -4.11
CA ASN A 473 -3.84 22.93 -4.25
C ASN A 473 -3.94 23.82 -3.00
N ARG A 474 -4.01 23.21 -1.82
CA ARG A 474 -4.06 23.92 -0.54
C ARG A 474 -3.38 23.12 0.56
N LEU A 475 -2.48 23.78 1.29
CA LEU A 475 -1.84 23.27 2.50
C LEU A 475 -2.12 24.21 3.68
N SER A 476 -2.64 23.66 4.76
CA SER A 476 -2.88 24.36 6.02
C SER A 476 -2.05 23.70 7.13
N SER A 477 -1.32 24.49 7.93
CA SER A 477 -0.61 23.93 9.08
C SER A 477 -0.52 24.85 10.29
N VAL A 478 -0.60 24.27 11.50
CA VAL A 478 -0.55 25.01 12.76
C VAL A 478 0.39 24.31 13.76
N GLY A 479 1.14 25.12 14.50
CA GLY A 479 1.86 24.67 15.69
C GLY A 479 3.15 23.90 15.41
N LEU A 480 3.83 24.18 14.30
CA LEU A 480 5.08 23.49 13.98
C LEU A 480 6.26 24.05 14.80
N GLY A 481 7.26 23.20 15.03
CA GLY A 481 8.52 23.59 15.64
C GLY A 481 9.26 24.69 14.87
N SER A 482 10.16 25.42 15.52
CA SER A 482 10.89 26.55 14.91
C SER A 482 11.94 26.14 13.87
N GLY A 483 12.11 24.85 13.58
CA GLY A 483 13.22 24.31 12.78
C GLY A 483 12.96 24.07 11.29
N ALA A 484 11.73 23.82 10.84
CA ALA A 484 11.44 23.43 9.46
C ALA A 484 10.35 24.26 8.76
N ALA A 485 10.34 24.19 7.43
CA ALA A 485 9.45 24.95 6.57
C ALA A 485 8.08 24.27 6.37
N ALA A 486 7.04 25.06 6.07
CA ALA A 486 5.70 24.55 5.77
C ALA A 486 5.69 23.68 4.49
N ILE A 487 6.52 24.03 3.53
CA ILE A 487 6.87 23.21 2.38
C ILE A 487 8.40 23.14 2.33
N SER A 488 8.94 21.93 2.34
CA SER A 488 10.37 21.66 2.16
C SER A 488 10.57 20.82 0.89
N ILE A 489 11.32 21.34 -0.07
CA ILE A 489 11.59 20.65 -1.34
C ILE A 489 13.09 20.43 -1.48
N GLU A 490 13.46 19.20 -1.79
CA GLU A 490 14.84 18.82 -2.05
C GLU A 490 14.91 18.05 -3.38
N ASN A 491 15.77 18.52 -4.29
CA ASN A 491 16.10 17.74 -5.50
C ASN A 491 17.43 17.03 -5.28
N ARG A 492 17.31 15.73 -5.03
CA ARG A 492 18.38 14.78 -4.72
C ARG A 492 18.90 14.05 -5.96
N ALA A 493 18.34 14.32 -7.13
CA ALA A 493 18.66 13.61 -8.36
C ALA A 493 20.08 13.92 -8.84
N THR A 494 20.86 12.87 -9.11
CA THR A 494 22.26 12.96 -9.56
C THR A 494 22.41 13.04 -11.08
N VAL A 495 21.31 12.91 -11.83
CA VAL A 495 21.31 12.88 -13.30
C VAL A 495 21.31 14.29 -13.89
N GLU A 496 22.22 14.52 -14.84
CA GLU A 496 22.32 15.75 -15.63
C GLU A 496 20.98 15.99 -16.38
N ARG A 497 20.25 17.05 -16.00
CA ARG A 497 18.91 17.51 -16.50
C ARG A 497 17.69 17.14 -15.64
N SER A 498 17.86 16.55 -14.46
CA SER A 498 16.73 16.45 -13.53
C SER A 498 16.14 17.84 -13.25
N HIS A 499 14.82 17.96 -13.40
CA HIS A 499 14.08 19.17 -13.09
C HIS A 499 12.78 18.77 -12.38
N LEU A 500 12.57 19.32 -11.19
CA LEU A 500 11.35 19.18 -10.41
C LEU A 500 10.50 20.46 -10.53
N PHE A 501 9.27 20.32 -10.98
CA PHE A 501 8.28 21.40 -10.95
C PHE A 501 7.34 21.23 -9.76
N VAL A 502 7.18 22.26 -8.93
CA VAL A 502 6.25 22.26 -7.80
C VAL A 502 5.28 23.42 -7.94
N ASN A 503 3.98 23.13 -8.05
CA ASN A 503 2.93 24.13 -8.14
C ASN A 503 2.09 24.12 -6.87
N VAL A 504 1.95 25.28 -6.24
CA VAL A 504 1.25 25.42 -4.96
C VAL A 504 0.16 26.48 -5.10
N GLY A 505 -1.10 26.10 -4.91
CA GLY A 505 -2.23 27.03 -4.97
C GLY A 505 -2.28 27.94 -3.74
N CYS A 506 -2.24 27.36 -2.55
CA CYS A 506 -2.34 28.13 -1.31
C CYS A 506 -1.59 27.46 -0.16
N VAL A 507 -0.81 28.23 0.58
CA VAL A 507 -0.22 27.85 1.87
C VAL A 507 -0.76 28.79 2.93
N ASP A 508 -1.34 28.23 4.00
CA ASP A 508 -1.71 28.96 5.22
C ASP A 508 -1.07 28.27 6.43
N ALA A 509 0.06 28.79 6.89
CA ALA A 509 0.92 28.06 7.81
C ALA A 509 1.47 28.89 8.97
N SER A 510 1.68 28.26 10.13
CA SER A 510 2.52 28.79 11.22
C SER A 510 3.65 27.81 11.51
N ALA A 511 4.85 28.13 11.03
CA ALA A 511 5.95 27.17 10.87
C ALA A 511 7.33 27.79 11.16
N GLY A 512 8.40 26.98 11.19
CA GLY A 512 9.78 27.49 11.25
C GLY A 512 10.11 28.35 10.03
N GLY A 513 9.81 27.85 8.83
CA GLY A 513 9.71 28.64 7.61
C GLY A 513 8.42 28.36 6.86
N LEU A 514 8.12 29.07 5.78
CA LEU A 514 6.93 28.80 4.97
C LEU A 514 7.28 27.98 3.72
N VAL A 515 8.35 28.35 3.00
CA VAL A 515 8.84 27.60 1.83
C VAL A 515 10.36 27.47 1.91
N SER A 516 10.86 26.27 1.69
CA SER A 516 12.29 25.96 1.58
C SER A 516 12.53 25.10 0.36
N ALA A 517 13.54 25.42 -0.43
CA ALA A 517 13.94 24.64 -1.59
C ALA A 517 15.47 24.52 -1.66
N THR A 518 15.99 23.29 -1.74
CA THR A 518 17.43 23.03 -1.81
C THR A 518 17.79 22.09 -2.97
N SER A 519 18.79 22.50 -3.75
CA SER A 519 19.44 21.71 -4.80
C SER A 519 20.86 21.34 -4.36
N ASN A 520 21.00 20.66 -3.22
CA ASN A 520 22.27 20.15 -2.69
C ASN A 520 22.01 19.10 -1.60
N ILE A 521 22.70 17.95 -1.65
CA ILE A 521 22.75 17.00 -0.53
C ILE A 521 24.17 16.54 -0.26
N SER A 522 24.65 16.81 0.95
CA SER A 522 25.78 16.11 1.57
C SER A 522 27.02 15.93 0.68
N GLY A 523 27.35 16.93 -0.16
CA GLY A 523 28.50 16.85 -1.06
C GLY A 523 28.20 16.45 -2.51
N ASN A 524 26.94 16.14 -2.86
CA ASN A 524 26.53 15.76 -4.21
C ASN A 524 25.64 16.85 -4.86
N PRO A 525 25.80 17.10 -6.18
CA PRO A 525 24.95 18.04 -6.91
C PRO A 525 23.50 17.54 -6.99
N GLY A 526 22.55 18.47 -6.87
CA GLY A 526 21.12 18.23 -7.14
C GLY A 526 20.67 18.79 -8.49
N GLY A 527 19.50 18.33 -8.96
CA GLY A 527 18.83 18.86 -10.16
C GLY A 527 18.07 20.17 -9.93
N SER A 528 17.53 20.78 -10.99
CA SER A 528 16.80 22.06 -10.90
C SER A 528 15.46 21.91 -10.18
N ILE A 529 14.99 23.01 -9.58
CA ILE A 529 13.70 23.11 -8.90
C ILE A 529 13.03 24.41 -9.33
N ASP A 530 11.81 24.32 -9.84
CA ASP A 530 10.95 25.48 -10.09
C ASP A 530 9.69 25.35 -9.21
N ILE A 531 9.56 26.22 -8.21
CA ILE A 531 8.38 26.31 -7.33
C ILE A 531 7.54 27.53 -7.72
N ASN A 532 6.27 27.32 -8.01
CA ASN A 532 5.30 28.38 -8.25
C ASN A 532 4.23 28.37 -7.15
N VAL A 533 4.10 29.45 -6.39
CA VAL A 533 3.13 29.61 -5.30
C VAL A 533 2.16 30.73 -5.66
N THR A 534 0.86 30.42 -5.73
CA THR A 534 -0.17 31.44 -6.03
C THR A 534 -0.42 32.33 -4.81
N ASN A 535 -0.68 31.73 -3.64
CA ASN A 535 -0.85 32.45 -2.38
C ASN A 535 -0.02 31.84 -1.26
N LEU A 536 0.86 32.63 -0.66
CA LEU A 536 1.63 32.27 0.51
C LEU A 536 1.20 33.13 1.68
N LYS A 537 0.59 32.53 2.70
CA LYS A 537 0.18 33.23 3.93
C LYS A 537 0.73 32.50 5.14
N GLY A 538 1.28 33.23 6.10
CA GLY A 538 1.66 32.58 7.34
C GLY A 538 2.61 33.32 8.26
N LYS A 539 2.93 32.64 9.35
CA LYS A 539 3.88 33.09 10.38
C LYS A 539 5.14 32.23 10.34
N ALA A 540 6.29 32.85 10.05
CA ALA A 540 7.61 32.22 10.07
C ALA A 540 8.31 32.47 11.42
N ARG A 541 8.59 31.39 12.17
CA ARG A 541 9.13 31.42 13.54
C ARG A 541 10.63 31.12 13.62
N GLY A 542 11.17 30.48 12.59
CA GLY A 542 12.56 30.02 12.45
C GLY A 542 13.42 31.03 11.70
N ALA A 543 14.53 30.53 11.13
CA ALA A 543 15.58 31.36 10.53
C ALA A 543 15.13 32.09 9.26
N PHE A 544 14.21 31.52 8.49
CA PHE A 544 13.80 32.02 7.18
C PHE A 544 12.29 31.89 6.97
N GLY A 545 11.64 32.87 6.32
CA GLY A 545 10.27 32.72 5.81
C GLY A 545 10.24 31.97 4.46
N VAL A 546 11.05 32.44 3.52
CA VAL A 546 11.29 31.79 2.22
C VAL A 546 12.80 31.57 2.06
N TYR A 547 13.20 30.33 1.77
CA TYR A 547 14.59 29.92 1.62
C TYR A 547 14.82 29.19 0.29
N ALA A 548 15.86 29.58 -0.44
CA ALA A 548 16.31 28.90 -1.66
C ALA A 548 17.82 28.70 -1.64
N GLU A 549 18.28 27.48 -1.86
CA GLU A 549 19.71 27.14 -1.90
C GLU A 549 20.10 26.30 -3.12
N ALA A 550 21.14 26.74 -3.83
CA ALA A 550 21.75 26.03 -4.94
C ALA A 550 23.28 26.10 -4.78
N VAL A 551 23.88 25.00 -4.31
CA VAL A 551 25.31 24.90 -4.00
C VAL A 551 25.89 23.73 -4.76
N GLY A 552 26.98 23.98 -5.49
CA GLY A 552 27.76 22.93 -6.15
C GLY A 552 29.03 22.59 -5.41
N TYR A 553 29.76 21.62 -5.93
CA TYR A 553 31.08 21.26 -5.43
C TYR A 553 32.05 21.18 -6.60
N ALA A 554 33.32 21.54 -6.37
CA ALA A 554 34.34 21.65 -7.42
C ALA A 554 34.56 20.36 -8.24
N ALA A 555 34.25 19.19 -7.68
CA ALA A 555 34.33 17.89 -8.38
C ALA A 555 33.16 17.66 -9.35
N TYR A 556 32.07 18.42 -9.23
CA TYR A 556 30.82 18.23 -9.98
C TYR A 556 30.27 19.59 -10.44
N PRO A 557 30.78 20.16 -11.55
CA PRO A 557 30.56 21.56 -11.92
C PRO A 557 29.14 21.89 -12.44
N LYS A 558 28.21 20.93 -12.48
CA LYS A 558 26.86 21.12 -13.04
C LYS A 558 25.81 21.00 -11.92
N ILE A 559 25.20 22.12 -11.55
CA ILE A 559 24.19 22.23 -10.48
C ILE A 559 22.87 22.63 -11.13
N GLY A 560 21.75 22.15 -10.60
CA GLY A 560 20.44 22.72 -10.89
C GLY A 560 20.28 24.17 -10.43
N LYS A 561 19.30 24.85 -11.01
CA LYS A 561 18.83 26.17 -10.56
C LYS A 561 17.63 25.99 -9.64
N VAL A 562 17.54 26.81 -8.59
CA VAL A 562 16.35 26.85 -7.72
C VAL A 562 15.58 28.14 -7.95
N ARG A 563 14.38 28.07 -8.51
CA ARG A 563 13.46 29.22 -8.65
C ARG A 563 12.27 29.07 -7.72
N ILE A 564 11.96 30.13 -6.97
CA ILE A 564 10.72 30.24 -6.19
C ILE A 564 9.98 31.49 -6.67
N ASN A 565 8.85 31.29 -7.34
CA ASN A 565 7.96 32.36 -7.79
C ASN A 565 6.71 32.39 -6.91
N ILE A 566 6.48 33.50 -6.22
CA ILE A 566 5.31 33.71 -5.37
C ILE A 566 4.50 34.86 -5.95
N GLN A 567 3.26 34.59 -6.37
CA GLN A 567 2.40 35.64 -6.93
C GLN A 567 1.95 36.61 -5.84
N ASN A 568 1.42 36.10 -4.72
CA ASN A 568 0.97 36.89 -3.58
C ASN A 568 1.54 36.31 -2.27
N ALA A 569 2.19 37.15 -1.45
CA ALA A 569 2.82 36.75 -0.19
C ALA A 569 2.36 37.64 0.98
N ASP A 570 1.81 37.06 2.05
CA ASP A 570 1.54 37.69 3.34
C ASP A 570 2.32 36.93 4.43
N ILE A 571 3.54 37.40 4.70
CA ILE A 571 4.52 36.73 5.55
C ILE A 571 4.75 37.57 6.80
N ASP A 572 4.51 36.99 7.96
CA ASP A 572 4.87 37.56 9.26
C ASP A 572 6.06 36.79 9.86
N CYS A 573 7.23 37.41 9.84
CA CYS A 573 8.42 36.88 10.51
C CYS A 573 8.40 37.28 11.99
N VAL A 574 8.12 36.29 12.85
CA VAL A 574 7.90 36.50 14.29
C VAL A 574 9.11 36.11 15.15
N SER A 575 10.30 35.95 14.56
CA SER A 575 11.49 35.63 15.35
C SER A 575 12.18 36.86 15.94
N SER A 576 12.62 36.77 17.19
CA SER A 576 13.40 37.81 17.88
C SER A 576 14.90 37.80 17.56
N ASN A 577 15.39 36.80 16.82
CA ASN A 577 16.80 36.69 16.45
C ASN A 577 17.12 37.60 15.24
N GLY A 578 18.09 38.51 15.40
CA GLY A 578 18.58 39.43 14.37
C GLY A 578 19.09 38.76 13.09
N ASN A 579 19.58 37.53 13.20
CA ASN A 579 20.10 36.78 12.06
C ASN A 579 19.01 36.13 11.20
N HIS A 580 17.75 36.16 11.65
CA HIS A 580 16.64 35.58 10.91
C HIS A 580 16.17 36.56 9.83
N MET A 581 15.76 36.03 8.69
CA MET A 581 15.43 36.80 7.48
C MET A 581 14.05 36.38 7.00
N ALA A 582 13.26 37.30 6.46
CA ALA A 582 11.99 36.91 5.84
C ALA A 582 12.25 36.14 4.54
N ILE A 583 13.28 36.56 3.77
CA ILE A 583 13.67 35.95 2.50
C ILE A 583 15.19 35.77 2.47
N CYS A 584 15.65 34.58 2.10
CA CYS A 584 17.07 34.29 1.92
C CYS A 584 17.29 33.41 0.68
N GLY A 585 18.15 33.88 -0.23
CA GLY A 585 18.66 33.11 -1.35
C GLY A 585 20.17 32.89 -1.23
N TYR A 586 20.61 31.63 -1.33
CA TYR A 586 22.02 31.24 -1.29
C TYR A 586 22.43 30.47 -2.55
N GLY A 587 23.17 31.12 -3.43
CA GLY A 587 23.79 30.52 -4.60
C GLY A 587 25.30 30.54 -4.39
N ALA A 588 25.99 29.46 -4.75
CA ALA A 588 27.45 29.49 -4.82
C ALA A 588 27.89 29.73 -6.27
N SER A 589 28.58 30.84 -6.55
CA SER A 589 29.20 31.07 -7.86
C SER A 589 30.47 30.22 -7.99
N TYR A 590 30.54 29.36 -9.02
CA TYR A 590 31.77 28.63 -9.39
C TYR A 590 32.33 29.20 -10.70
N THR A 591 33.64 29.46 -10.72
CA THR A 591 34.39 30.10 -11.81
C THR A 591 34.63 29.21 -13.05
N ASN A 592 33.99 28.04 -13.16
CA ASN A 592 34.18 27.14 -14.30
C ASN A 592 33.19 27.44 -15.44
N HIS A 593 33.75 27.88 -16.57
CA HIS A 593 33.11 28.47 -17.75
C HIS A 593 32.27 27.53 -18.65
N ASN A 594 31.71 26.42 -18.16
CA ASN A 594 30.86 25.54 -18.98
C ASN A 594 29.41 25.43 -18.45
N ALA A 595 28.60 26.36 -18.95
CA ALA A 595 27.18 26.28 -19.33
C ALA A 595 26.24 25.34 -18.56
N GLY A 596 25.48 25.91 -17.61
CA GLY A 596 24.24 25.40 -17.05
C GLY A 596 23.49 26.53 -16.33
N GLU A 597 22.17 26.40 -16.13
CA GLU A 597 21.41 27.31 -15.27
C GLU A 597 21.82 27.06 -13.81
N THR A 598 22.68 27.89 -13.22
CA THR A 598 23.12 27.75 -11.82
C THR A 598 22.67 28.95 -10.99
N GLY A 599 22.42 28.73 -9.70
CA GLY A 599 22.03 29.75 -8.72
C GLY A 599 20.58 29.63 -8.24
N CYS A 600 20.16 30.62 -7.45
CA CYS A 600 18.78 30.73 -6.97
C CYS A 600 18.12 32.03 -7.43
N GLU A 601 16.83 31.95 -7.71
CA GLU A 601 15.96 33.10 -7.97
C GLU A 601 14.72 33.04 -7.08
N ILE A 602 14.44 34.13 -6.36
CA ILE A 602 13.20 34.29 -5.60
C ILE A 602 12.46 35.51 -6.14
N ASN A 603 11.24 35.31 -6.64
CA ASN A 603 10.40 36.36 -7.19
C ASN A 603 9.11 36.47 -6.38
N ILE A 604 8.77 37.68 -5.90
CA ILE A 604 7.51 37.94 -5.20
C ILE A 604 6.75 39.04 -5.92
N GLY A 605 5.52 38.77 -6.37
CA GLY A 605 4.71 39.71 -7.15
C GLY A 605 4.08 40.82 -6.31
N THR A 606 3.20 40.44 -5.37
CA THR A 606 2.39 41.36 -4.54
C THR A 606 2.33 40.89 -3.08
N GLY A 607 1.87 41.75 -2.18
CA GLY A 607 1.49 41.37 -0.82
C GLY A 607 2.22 42.15 0.28
N ARG A 608 2.50 41.49 1.41
CA ARG A 608 3.03 42.08 2.63
C ARG A 608 4.10 41.18 3.25
N ILE A 609 5.24 41.76 3.57
CA ILE A 609 6.33 41.09 4.32
C ILE A 609 6.56 41.90 5.59
N GLU A 610 6.20 41.32 6.71
CA GLU A 610 6.33 41.92 8.03
C GLU A 610 7.42 41.23 8.84
N ARG A 611 8.16 42.03 9.61
CA ARG A 611 8.96 41.55 10.74
C ARG A 611 8.41 42.14 12.03
N SER A 612 7.78 41.31 12.85
CA SER A 612 7.02 41.73 14.03
C SER A 612 7.87 42.01 15.28
N HIS A 613 9.15 41.59 15.33
CA HIS A 613 10.03 41.81 16.48
C HIS A 613 11.27 42.65 16.18
N ALA A 614 11.63 43.53 17.13
CA ALA A 614 12.83 44.36 17.12
C ALA A 614 14.09 43.55 17.43
N THR A 615 15.19 43.80 16.70
CA THR A 615 16.48 43.14 16.94
C THR A 615 17.55 44.17 17.27
N THR A 616 18.54 43.78 18.08
CA THR A 616 19.64 44.65 18.54
C THR A 616 20.80 44.73 17.54
N THR A 617 20.85 43.81 16.57
CA THR A 617 21.76 43.78 15.43
C THR A 617 20.94 43.93 14.14
N GLY A 618 21.43 44.70 13.16
CA GLY A 618 20.67 45.26 12.03
C GLY A 618 19.58 44.37 11.37
N LEU A 619 18.50 45.01 10.93
CA LEU A 619 17.24 44.40 10.46
C LEU A 619 17.30 43.90 9.01
N VAL A 620 18.16 42.92 8.71
CA VAL A 620 18.18 42.32 7.37
C VAL A 620 16.90 41.52 7.16
N THR A 621 16.03 42.03 6.29
CA THR A 621 14.74 41.40 5.96
C THR A 621 14.88 40.48 4.75
N ILE A 622 15.77 40.84 3.82
CA ILE A 622 16.07 40.12 2.58
C ILE A 622 17.58 39.97 2.45
N ARG A 623 18.04 38.76 2.14
CA ARG A 623 19.46 38.49 1.84
C ARG A 623 19.62 37.67 0.57
N ALA A 624 20.60 38.05 -0.24
CA ALA A 624 20.96 37.37 -1.49
C ALA A 624 22.48 37.21 -1.58
N TYR A 625 22.96 35.97 -1.70
CA TYR A 625 24.36 35.62 -1.98
C TYR A 625 24.44 35.01 -3.37
N ASP A 626 25.17 35.63 -4.31
CA ASP A 626 25.29 35.16 -5.71
C ASP A 626 23.96 34.65 -6.32
N THR A 627 22.85 35.32 -6.00
CA THR A 627 21.47 34.97 -6.34
C THR A 627 20.67 36.20 -6.76
N GLY A 628 19.53 35.98 -7.42
CA GLY A 628 18.59 37.04 -7.76
C GLY A 628 17.36 37.02 -6.86
N VAL A 629 17.07 38.10 -6.14
CA VAL A 629 15.78 38.29 -5.48
C VAL A 629 15.05 39.47 -6.14
N THR A 630 13.86 39.22 -6.69
CA THR A 630 13.00 40.25 -7.27
C THR A 630 11.77 40.45 -6.42
N ILE A 631 11.54 41.69 -5.99
CA ILE A 631 10.34 42.10 -5.25
C ILE A 631 9.52 43.04 -6.14
N GLY A 632 8.27 42.68 -6.38
CA GLY A 632 7.34 43.45 -7.18
C GLY A 632 6.97 44.79 -6.55
N PRO A 633 6.41 45.71 -7.36
CA PRO A 633 6.17 47.10 -6.94
C PRO A 633 5.10 47.24 -5.87
N GLU A 634 4.21 46.25 -5.75
CA GLU A 634 3.05 46.24 -4.86
C GLU A 634 3.29 45.42 -3.59
N VAL A 635 4.54 45.06 -3.29
CA VAL A 635 4.90 44.40 -2.02
C VAL A 635 5.22 45.45 -0.96
N GLU A 636 4.41 45.46 0.10
CA GLU A 636 4.67 46.24 1.30
C GLU A 636 5.68 45.51 2.20
N ILE A 637 6.71 46.23 2.66
CA ILE A 637 7.70 45.70 3.60
C ILE A 637 7.61 46.52 4.88
N ILE A 638 7.24 45.87 5.99
CA ILE A 638 6.97 46.51 7.28
C ILE A 638 7.99 46.06 8.32
N SER A 639 8.59 47.00 9.02
CA SER A 639 9.40 46.74 10.21
C SER A 639 8.68 47.21 11.47
N GLY A 640 8.49 46.31 12.45
CA GLY A 640 7.86 46.63 13.74
C GLY A 640 8.63 47.65 14.61
N THR A 641 9.78 48.15 14.14
CA THR A 641 10.68 49.07 14.88
C THR A 641 10.65 50.51 14.38
N GLY A 642 10.00 50.82 13.26
CA GLY A 642 10.09 52.13 12.61
C GLY A 642 11.46 52.43 11.98
N VAL A 643 12.41 51.49 12.00
CA VAL A 643 13.69 51.55 11.28
C VAL A 643 13.50 50.81 9.96
N GLY A 644 13.70 51.47 8.81
CA GLY A 644 13.39 50.91 7.48
C GLY A 644 13.99 49.53 7.27
N ALA A 645 13.22 48.65 6.62
CA ALA A 645 13.71 47.32 6.23
C ALA A 645 14.98 47.43 5.39
N THR A 646 16.03 46.68 5.74
CA THR A 646 17.29 46.69 5.00
C THR A 646 17.44 45.40 4.18
N SER A 647 17.95 45.56 2.96
CA SER A 647 18.45 44.46 2.12
C SER A 647 19.96 44.36 2.28
N GLN A 648 20.49 43.15 2.48
CA GLN A 648 21.93 42.90 2.46
C GLN A 648 22.31 42.12 1.20
N LEU A 649 23.37 42.56 0.53
CA LEU A 649 23.94 41.96 -0.68
C LEU A 649 25.35 41.49 -0.37
N ASP A 650 25.66 40.24 -0.70
CA ASP A 650 27.01 39.68 -0.60
C ASP A 650 27.36 39.03 -1.97
N GLY A 651 28.57 39.29 -2.50
CA GLY A 651 29.02 38.75 -3.80
C GLY A 651 28.42 39.42 -5.05
N THR A 652 28.02 38.61 -6.03
CA THR A 652 27.35 38.98 -7.30
C THR A 652 25.82 39.00 -7.22
N GLY A 653 25.26 38.73 -6.02
CA GLY A 653 23.81 38.72 -5.82
C GLY A 653 23.17 40.09 -5.99
N PHE A 654 21.88 40.11 -6.31
CA PHE A 654 21.09 41.34 -6.42
C PHE A 654 19.75 41.22 -5.71
N VAL A 655 19.27 42.36 -5.21
CA VAL A 655 17.88 42.57 -4.80
C VAL A 655 17.31 43.65 -5.70
N LYS A 656 16.40 43.28 -6.60
CA LYS A 656 15.74 44.21 -7.52
C LYS A 656 14.33 44.50 -7.00
N ARG A 657 14.11 45.73 -6.57
CA ARG A 657 12.75 46.23 -6.33
C ARG A 657 12.23 46.84 -7.62
N LEU A 658 11.15 46.30 -8.16
CA LEU A 658 10.49 46.90 -9.31
C LEU A 658 9.77 48.16 -8.82
N SER A 659 10.05 49.32 -9.42
CA SER A 659 9.28 50.53 -9.20
C SER A 659 8.01 50.49 -10.03
N SER A 660 6.87 50.94 -9.48
CA SER A 660 5.69 51.21 -10.30
C SER A 660 6.03 52.33 -11.28
N ILE A 661 6.14 52.01 -12.57
CA ILE A 661 6.07 53.02 -13.61
C ILE A 661 4.58 53.28 -13.81
N SER A 662 4.07 54.36 -13.22
CA SER A 662 2.78 54.91 -13.60
C SER A 662 2.92 55.44 -15.02
N ILE A 663 2.23 54.85 -16.00
CA ILE A 663 2.11 55.43 -17.35
C ILE A 663 0.98 56.46 -17.33
#